data_AF-A0A0G2HTB1-F1
#
_entry.id   AF-A0A0G2HTB1-F1
#
_cell.length_a   1.000
_cell.length_b   1.000
_cell.length_c   1.000
_cell.angle_alpha   90.00
_cell.angle_beta   90.00
_cell.angle_gamma   90.00
#
_symmetry.space_group_name_H-M   'P 1'
#
loop_
_entity.id
_entity.type
_entity.pdbx_description
1 polymer ?
#
loop_
_entity_poly.entity_id
_entity_poly.type
_entity_poly.pdbx_seq_one_letter_code
_entity_poly.pdbx_strand_id
1 'polypeptide(L)'
;MEDTISELNDAFSGSCPSGVPQDVATELRSIMRLHSMSAQDLSYKWDAYCLKMGTEETTLSLDTVRGLKRDVQDTLERESRGKSHMRGADKRSAMSATPRAAANTRDVFGMLDDFVPSPHDRTTNGATASAGKRKAAFGTPSTSKMGRVEKGIGSLNDSQTPLRLSNGDLAGLLPTPFSERQNSGQVLETINSHLPMPQPPIAPYPAERIKPTANTDLKKFAYKPMSMHANEASEVLDNMIDEFMAIIQKHHGLDDTAFGSAANQSTKEIFAVGRIASDSLEGKLNTASLVLETSRRKGAGSRVPLKVDSLPSVQFFPGQIVALRGINASREYFTVFEVLSTPLLPPAASPPAIIQSINDRLGGSDAERALNILIASGPFTADDNLDFEPLRTLCAKAADEYADALILTGPFLDLEHPLVASGDFDLPDIKGLNPDNATLSSLFQCYITPLLKQLASAVPSICIFLIPSVRDAISKHVSFPQEQLPKKDLDLFQTKQVRTVPNPVTLSLNESVFGMCSHDVLYELRQEEVLGGKPSEGGLLTRLSRYLIEQRHFLPIFPTTARGNLPKSGVEGGLATGAMLDISYLKLGEWWNARPDVLITPSILPPFVKVVEGVLVINPGTLSKRKATGSYAQMTLHPRTLTEEEMNVKQVGHKVYDRARVDVIRI
;
A
#
# COMPACT_ATOMS: atom_id res chain seq x y z
N MET A 1 44.70 5.32 37.65
CA MET A 1 45.39 6.06 36.55
C MET A 1 46.01 5.08 35.55
N GLU A 2 46.54 3.95 36.03
CA GLU A 2 47.04 2.84 35.21
C GLU A 2 45.94 2.08 34.48
N ASP A 3 44.79 1.81 35.13
CA ASP A 3 43.66 1.07 34.51
C ASP A 3 43.18 1.69 33.19
N THR A 4 43.06 3.02 33.14
CA THR A 4 42.56 3.73 31.94
C THR A 4 43.57 3.77 30.79
N ILE A 5 44.86 3.50 31.03
CA ILE A 5 45.86 3.34 29.94
C ILE A 5 45.71 1.96 29.31
N SER A 6 45.53 0.94 30.15
CA SER A 6 45.31 -0.43 29.68
C SER A 6 44.07 -0.49 28.80
N GLU A 7 42.97 0.10 29.24
CA GLU A 7 41.71 0.17 28.47
C GLU A 7 41.87 0.88 27.11
N LEU A 8 42.65 1.96 27.05
CA LEU A 8 42.92 2.66 25.80
C LEU A 8 43.83 1.86 24.87
N ASN A 9 44.84 1.18 25.41
CA ASN A 9 45.72 0.32 24.62
C ASN A 9 44.96 -0.88 24.04
N ASP A 10 44.04 -1.47 24.80
CA ASP A 10 43.21 -2.57 24.33
C ASP A 10 42.23 -2.10 23.24
N ALA A 11 41.53 -0.99 23.47
CA ALA A 11 40.54 -0.45 22.55
C ALA A 11 41.15 0.08 21.24
N PHE A 12 42.37 0.62 21.27
CA PHE A 12 43.06 1.16 20.08
C PHE A 12 44.11 0.21 19.49
N SER A 13 44.15 -1.06 19.93
CA SER A 13 45.13 -2.05 19.49
C SER A 13 45.16 -2.25 17.96
N GLY A 14 44.02 -2.14 17.27
CA GLY A 14 43.93 -2.20 15.81
C GLY A 14 44.54 -0.98 15.09
N SER A 15 44.54 0.19 15.74
CA SER A 15 45.08 1.44 15.19
C SER A 15 46.52 1.72 15.63
N CYS A 16 46.95 1.19 16.77
CA CYS A 16 48.29 1.37 17.30
C CYS A 16 48.77 0.09 18.04
N PRO A 17 49.31 -0.90 17.30
CA PRO A 17 49.74 -2.17 17.87
C PRO A 17 50.88 -2.07 18.89
N SER A 18 51.64 -0.97 18.85
CA SER A 18 52.74 -0.67 19.78
C SER A 18 52.30 0.03 21.07
N GLY A 19 50.99 0.25 21.26
CA GLY A 19 50.44 1.02 22.37
C GLY A 19 50.32 2.51 22.07
N VAL A 20 49.32 3.15 22.66
CA VAL A 20 48.98 4.56 22.41
C VAL A 20 50.05 5.47 23.02
N PRO A 21 50.65 6.40 22.23
CA PRO A 21 51.60 7.38 22.75
C PRO A 21 51.03 8.23 23.90
N GLN A 22 51.87 8.63 24.86
CA GLN A 22 51.41 9.28 26.09
C GLN A 22 50.71 10.64 25.87
N ASP A 23 51.17 11.40 24.89
CA ASP A 23 50.57 12.67 24.45
C ASP A 23 49.19 12.46 23.82
N VAL A 24 49.05 11.43 22.99
CA VAL A 24 47.78 11.00 22.39
C VAL A 24 46.82 10.47 23.46
N ALA A 25 47.29 9.61 24.36
CA ALA A 25 46.50 9.05 25.46
C ALA A 25 45.96 10.15 26.40
N THR A 26 46.71 11.23 26.59
CA THR A 26 46.27 12.39 27.38
C THR A 26 45.09 13.10 26.73
N GLU A 27 45.13 13.29 25.40
CA GLU A 27 44.04 13.93 24.67
C GLU A 27 42.80 13.02 24.57
N LEU A 28 42.98 11.71 24.32
CA LEU A 28 41.87 10.75 24.30
C LEU A 28 41.13 10.70 25.64
N ARG A 29 41.85 10.70 26.76
CA ARG A 29 41.23 10.81 28.09
C ARG A 29 40.48 12.12 28.30
N SER A 30 40.98 13.21 27.72
CA SER A 30 40.30 14.51 27.77
C SER A 30 38.93 14.41 27.09
N ILE A 31 38.85 13.76 25.93
CA ILE A 31 37.59 13.51 25.21
C ILE A 31 36.66 12.60 26.03
N MET A 32 37.16 11.48 26.55
CA MET A 32 36.38 10.55 27.39
C MET A 32 35.76 11.27 28.58
N ARG A 33 36.53 12.13 29.27
CA ARG A 33 36.06 12.89 30.43
C ARG A 33 35.07 13.99 30.04
N LEU A 34 35.29 14.69 28.93
CA LEU A 34 34.42 15.78 28.49
C LEU A 34 33.05 15.28 28.02
N HIS A 35 33.00 14.08 27.42
CA HIS A 35 31.79 13.52 26.84
C HIS A 35 31.23 12.31 27.61
N SER A 36 31.81 11.96 28.76
CA SER A 36 31.42 10.79 29.56
C SER A 36 31.36 9.48 28.75
N MET A 37 32.37 9.24 27.92
CA MET A 37 32.43 8.08 27.00
C MET A 37 33.42 7.02 27.48
N SER A 38 33.12 5.74 27.19
CA SER A 38 34.05 4.64 27.42
C SER A 38 35.19 4.62 26.38
N ALA A 39 36.29 3.92 26.68
CA ALA A 39 37.41 3.77 25.74
C ALA A 39 36.97 3.06 24.45
N GLN A 40 36.04 2.11 24.57
CA GLN A 40 35.48 1.37 23.45
C GLN A 40 34.56 2.24 22.58
N ASP A 41 33.69 3.06 23.19
CA ASP A 41 32.88 4.03 22.43
C ASP A 41 33.74 5.05 21.69
N LEU A 42 34.84 5.48 22.33
CA LEU A 42 35.79 6.39 21.68
C LEU A 42 36.51 5.73 20.51
N SER A 43 36.83 4.43 20.59
CA SER A 43 37.42 3.68 19.47
C SER A 43 36.47 3.58 18.27
N TYR A 44 35.17 3.36 18.50
CA TYR A 44 34.18 3.39 17.41
C TYR A 44 34.04 4.76 16.77
N LYS A 45 34.14 5.85 17.55
CA LYS A 45 34.18 7.20 17.01
C LYS A 45 35.44 7.47 16.21
N TRP A 46 36.57 6.92 16.63
CA TRP A 46 37.82 6.97 15.87
C TRP A 46 37.71 6.24 14.53
N ASP A 47 37.15 5.04 14.50
CA ASP A 47 36.94 4.28 13.25
C ASP A 47 36.01 5.04 12.29
N ALA A 48 34.93 5.63 12.81
CA ALA A 48 34.02 6.48 12.02
C ALA A 48 34.73 7.74 11.48
N TYR A 49 35.64 8.33 12.26
CA TYR A 49 36.44 9.47 11.84
C TYR A 49 37.45 9.08 10.75
N CYS A 50 38.10 7.92 10.86
CA CYS A 50 38.97 7.37 9.81
C CYS A 50 38.21 7.10 8.51
N LEU A 51 36.97 6.58 8.58
CA LEU A 51 36.11 6.40 7.41
C LEU A 51 35.77 7.73 6.72
N LYS A 52 35.60 8.81 7.51
CA LYS A 52 35.29 10.15 6.99
C LYS A 52 36.50 10.84 6.36
N MET A 53 37.68 10.66 6.93
CA MET A 53 38.91 11.34 6.51
C MET A 53 39.76 10.54 5.52
N GLY A 54 39.43 9.27 5.29
CA GLY A 54 40.17 8.35 4.43
C GLY A 54 40.99 7.37 5.28
N THR A 55 40.65 6.07 5.17
CA THR A 55 41.20 5.00 6.01
C THR A 55 42.70 4.75 5.82
N GLU A 56 43.25 5.07 4.65
CA GLU A 56 44.68 4.85 4.35
C GLU A 56 45.58 6.06 4.72
N GLU A 57 45.02 7.24 4.97
CA GLU A 57 45.78 8.46 5.28
C GLU A 57 45.70 8.89 6.76
N THR A 58 44.75 8.35 7.52
CA THR A 58 44.48 8.82 8.90
C THR A 58 45.16 7.95 9.96
N THR A 59 46.42 8.26 10.28
CA THR A 59 47.16 7.59 11.38
C THR A 59 46.84 8.21 12.74
N LEU A 60 46.88 7.41 13.81
CA LEU A 60 46.67 7.88 15.18
C LEU A 60 47.83 8.79 15.64
N SER A 61 47.61 10.10 15.61
CA SER A 61 48.56 11.13 16.01
C SER A 61 47.85 12.21 16.81
N LEU A 62 48.61 13.08 17.49
CA LEU A 62 48.02 14.14 18.29
C LEU A 62 47.14 15.08 17.45
N ASP A 63 47.51 15.35 16.20
CA ASP A 63 46.75 16.22 15.31
C ASP A 63 45.44 15.59 14.84
N THR A 64 45.44 14.29 14.54
CA THR A 64 44.23 13.57 14.11
C THR A 64 43.27 13.35 15.28
N VAL A 65 43.77 13.13 16.51
CA VAL A 65 42.94 13.05 17.72
C VAL A 65 42.32 14.42 18.08
N ARG A 66 43.03 15.53 17.84
CA ARG A 66 42.44 16.87 17.95
C ARG A 66 41.36 17.13 16.89
N GLY A 67 41.50 16.53 15.71
CA GLY A 67 40.48 16.50 14.68
C GLY A 67 39.24 15.70 15.11
N LEU A 68 39.44 14.49 15.63
CA LEU A 68 38.39 13.66 16.23
C LEU A 68 37.62 14.42 17.32
N LYS A 69 38.32 15.14 18.21
CA LYS A 69 37.69 15.94 19.28
C LYS A 69 36.72 16.98 18.73
N ARG A 70 37.09 17.69 17.65
CA ARG A 70 36.22 18.66 16.98
C ARG A 70 35.01 17.97 16.35
N ASP A 71 35.23 16.83 15.69
CA ASP A 71 34.17 16.06 15.04
C ASP A 71 33.12 15.54 16.05
N VAL A 72 33.57 15.05 17.21
CA VAL A 72 32.71 14.62 18.32
C VAL A 72 31.91 15.81 18.87
N GLN A 73 32.54 16.97 19.05
CA GLN A 73 31.87 18.19 19.53
C GLN A 73 30.82 18.70 18.52
N ASP A 74 31.16 18.79 17.23
CA ASP A 74 30.26 19.25 16.17
C ASP A 74 29.03 18.34 16.02
N THR A 75 29.24 17.03 16.15
CA THR A 75 28.15 16.04 16.13
C THR A 75 27.21 16.25 17.31
N LEU A 76 27.75 16.45 18.51
CA LEU A 76 26.96 16.70 19.71
C LEU A 76 26.18 18.03 19.62
N GLU A 77 26.79 19.07 19.06
CA GLU A 77 26.14 20.36 18.86
C GLU A 77 24.98 20.27 17.85
N ARG A 78 25.13 19.52 16.76
CA ARG A 78 24.04 19.24 15.81
C ARG A 78 22.90 18.48 16.46
N GLU A 79 23.20 17.45 17.25
CA GLU A 79 22.18 16.69 17.99
C GLU A 79 21.46 17.55 19.06
N SER A 80 22.18 18.45 19.73
CA SER A 80 21.60 19.34 20.75
C SER A 80 20.69 20.43 20.15
N ARG A 81 21.06 20.99 18.98
CA ARG A 81 20.21 21.93 18.22
C ARG A 81 18.96 21.25 17.67
N GLY A 82 19.04 19.97 17.32
CA GLY A 82 17.87 19.15 16.99
C GLY A 82 16.91 18.94 18.17
N LYS A 83 17.44 18.88 19.40
CA LYS A 83 16.64 18.69 20.63
C LYS A 83 16.10 20.00 21.25
N SER A 84 16.74 21.15 21.05
CA SER A 84 16.30 22.44 21.62
C SER A 84 15.10 23.06 20.90
N HIS A 85 14.85 22.72 19.63
CA HIS A 85 13.60 23.10 18.95
C HIS A 85 12.35 22.37 19.49
N MET A 86 12.51 21.29 20.28
CA MET A 86 11.40 20.52 20.86
C MET A 86 11.00 20.93 22.29
N ARG A 87 11.65 21.91 22.93
CA ARG A 87 11.33 22.33 24.31
C ARG A 87 10.61 23.69 24.43
N GLY A 88 10.27 24.34 23.32
CA GLY A 88 9.66 25.67 23.31
C GLY A 88 8.12 25.74 23.23
N ALA A 89 7.41 24.61 23.11
CA ALA A 89 5.98 24.62 22.74
C ALA A 89 5.03 24.05 23.80
N ASP A 90 5.40 24.05 25.08
CA ASP A 90 4.48 23.68 26.18
C ASP A 90 4.48 24.71 27.31
N LYS A 91 3.69 25.78 27.13
CA LYS A 91 2.88 26.44 28.19
C LYS A 91 2.19 27.69 27.65
N ARG A 92 0.87 27.60 27.40
CA ARG A 92 -0.20 28.41 28.03
C ARG A 92 -1.50 28.30 27.23
N SER A 93 -2.49 27.65 27.84
CA SER A 93 -3.91 27.77 27.54
C SER A 93 -4.54 28.71 28.58
N ALA A 94 -5.08 29.85 28.14
CA ALA A 94 -6.14 30.60 28.82
C ALA A 94 -6.86 31.48 27.79
N MET A 95 -8.16 31.67 28.01
CA MET A 95 -9.21 32.00 27.04
C MET A 95 -9.30 33.48 26.61
N SER A 96 -9.82 33.69 25.39
CA SER A 96 -10.94 34.60 25.02
C SER A 96 -10.70 35.65 23.91
N ALA A 97 -11.71 35.72 23.03
CA ALA A 97 -12.26 36.85 22.26
C ALA A 97 -11.44 37.53 21.12
N THR A 98 -12.00 37.47 19.90
CA THR A 98 -11.79 38.38 18.73
C THR A 98 -12.10 39.86 19.05
N PRO A 99 -11.52 40.90 18.38
CA PRO A 99 -11.73 41.21 16.95
C PRO A 99 -10.60 41.98 16.16
N ARG A 100 -10.90 42.24 14.88
CA ARG A 100 -10.21 42.95 13.76
C ARG A 100 -9.35 44.21 14.09
N ALA A 101 -8.25 44.45 13.35
CA ALA A 101 -8.05 45.55 12.35
C ALA A 101 -6.56 45.88 12.01
N ALA A 102 -6.28 46.03 10.70
CA ALA A 102 -5.38 46.95 9.96
C ALA A 102 -3.96 47.41 10.44
N ALA A 103 -3.01 47.23 9.48
CA ALA A 103 -2.01 48.19 8.94
C ALA A 103 -0.66 48.54 9.65
N ASN A 104 0.38 48.51 8.80
CA ASN A 104 1.65 49.26 8.73
C ASN A 104 2.94 48.84 9.49
N THR A 105 3.90 48.36 8.68
CA THR A 105 5.26 48.92 8.40
C THR A 105 6.16 49.43 9.54
N ARG A 106 7.32 48.78 9.75
CA ARG A 106 8.67 49.32 9.40
C ARG A 106 9.85 48.51 9.99
N ASP A 107 10.88 48.43 9.16
CA ASP A 107 12.25 47.93 9.35
C ASP A 107 13.02 48.49 10.55
N VAL A 108 13.94 47.66 11.05
CA VAL A 108 15.12 48.08 11.83
C VAL A 108 16.35 47.27 11.36
N PHE A 109 17.25 47.95 10.62
CA PHE A 109 18.73 47.81 10.56
C PHE A 109 19.37 46.41 10.35
N GLY A 110 20.25 46.16 9.38
CA GLY A 110 21.11 47.06 8.61
C GLY A 110 22.36 47.49 9.38
N MET A 111 23.28 46.57 9.70
CA MET A 111 24.64 46.93 10.10
C MET A 111 25.65 45.77 9.91
N LEU A 112 26.74 46.12 9.22
CA LEU A 112 28.05 45.46 9.08
C LEU A 112 28.20 44.26 8.13
N ASP A 113 28.52 44.63 6.89
CA ASP A 113 29.41 43.94 5.96
C ASP A 113 30.83 44.51 6.16
N ASP A 114 31.82 43.69 6.49
CA ASP A 114 33.24 44.01 6.29
C ASP A 114 34.14 42.76 6.47
N PHE A 115 35.19 42.68 5.65
CA PHE A 115 36.28 41.68 5.59
C PHE A 115 36.15 40.48 4.63
N VAL A 116 36.45 40.72 3.34
CA VAL A 116 37.36 39.85 2.56
C VAL A 116 38.20 40.69 1.59
N PRO A 117 39.54 40.63 1.60
CA PRO A 117 40.38 41.29 0.61
C PRO A 117 40.72 40.37 -0.56
N SER A 118 40.56 40.89 -1.78
CA SER A 118 41.23 40.41 -3.01
C SER A 118 42.44 41.30 -3.32
N PRO A 119 43.47 40.82 -4.03
CA PRO A 119 44.41 41.69 -4.74
C PRO A 119 44.37 41.54 -6.26
N HIS A 120 44.74 42.66 -6.90
CA HIS A 120 44.58 43.08 -8.29
C HIS A 120 45.62 42.57 -9.32
N ASP A 121 45.21 42.71 -10.59
CA ASP A 121 45.90 42.81 -11.89
C ASP A 121 47.37 43.27 -11.97
N ARG A 122 48.12 42.70 -12.94
CA ARG A 122 48.70 43.44 -14.09
C ARG A 122 49.42 42.57 -15.13
N THR A 123 49.25 42.96 -16.39
CA THR A 123 49.85 42.49 -17.66
C THR A 123 51.36 42.77 -17.81
N THR A 124 52.12 41.91 -18.53
CA THR A 124 53.11 42.27 -19.58
C THR A 124 53.81 41.05 -20.23
N ASN A 125 54.23 41.23 -21.49
CA ASN A 125 54.83 40.29 -22.44
C ASN A 125 56.22 39.73 -22.07
N GLY A 126 56.56 38.54 -22.59
CA GLY A 126 57.94 38.04 -22.70
C GLY A 126 58.03 36.63 -23.30
N ALA A 127 58.80 36.46 -24.38
CA ALA A 127 58.85 35.27 -25.24
C ALA A 127 59.94 34.23 -24.88
N THR A 128 59.80 33.05 -25.51
CA THR A 128 60.80 32.02 -25.91
C THR A 128 60.98 30.72 -25.10
N ALA A 129 60.75 29.60 -25.84
CA ALA A 129 61.38 28.26 -25.83
C ALA A 129 61.22 27.36 -24.57
N SER A 130 60.94 26.05 -24.61
CA SER A 130 60.98 25.04 -25.69
C SER A 130 60.23 23.74 -25.29
N ALA A 131 59.71 23.07 -26.31
CA ALA A 131 59.60 21.61 -26.54
C ALA A 131 58.85 20.66 -25.57
N GLY A 132 57.78 20.03 -26.11
CA GLY A 132 57.71 18.56 -26.12
C GLY A 132 56.38 17.86 -25.79
N LYS A 133 55.50 17.69 -26.81
CA LYS A 133 54.64 16.49 -27.11
C LYS A 133 53.70 15.97 -25.99
N ARG A 134 52.36 15.80 -26.14
CA ARG A 134 51.50 15.42 -27.28
C ARG A 134 50.05 15.93 -27.07
N LYS A 135 49.44 16.46 -28.14
CA LYS A 135 47.98 16.67 -28.40
C LYS A 135 47.56 15.52 -29.35
N ALA A 136 46.32 15.05 -29.53
CA ALA A 136 44.98 15.63 -29.67
C ALA A 136 43.97 14.46 -29.49
N ALA A 137 42.76 14.59 -28.95
CA ALA A 137 41.56 15.38 -29.29
C ALA A 137 40.74 14.86 -30.50
N PHE A 138 39.42 14.84 -30.27
CA PHE A 138 38.25 14.88 -31.16
C PHE A 138 37.60 13.60 -31.71
N GLY A 139 36.28 13.53 -31.50
CA GLY A 139 35.34 13.52 -32.63
C GLY A 139 34.25 12.44 -32.61
N THR A 140 33.04 12.81 -32.20
CA THR A 140 31.78 12.17 -32.59
C THR A 140 31.58 12.19 -34.11
N PRO A 141 30.72 11.30 -34.64
CA PRO A 141 29.82 11.76 -35.70
C PRO A 141 28.39 11.23 -35.55
N SER A 142 27.44 12.16 -35.66
CA SER A 142 26.08 11.93 -36.12
C SER A 142 26.06 12.07 -37.65
N THR A 143 25.48 11.13 -38.39
CA THR A 143 24.85 11.44 -39.70
C THR A 143 23.66 10.51 -39.96
N SER A 144 22.58 11.14 -40.40
CA SER A 144 21.35 10.58 -40.94
C SER A 144 21.55 10.10 -42.38
N LYS A 145 20.78 9.08 -42.81
CA LYS A 145 20.31 8.94 -44.20
C LYS A 145 19.11 7.99 -44.31
N MET A 146 18.10 8.51 -45.02
CA MET A 146 16.83 7.91 -45.41
C MET A 146 16.99 6.89 -46.56
N GLY A 147 16.13 5.87 -46.59
CA GLY A 147 15.61 5.25 -47.82
C GLY A 147 15.80 3.73 -47.92
N ARG A 148 14.74 2.92 -47.86
CA ARG A 148 13.83 2.57 -48.98
C ARG A 148 13.06 1.27 -48.65
N VAL A 149 11.78 1.27 -49.01
CA VAL A 149 10.84 0.14 -48.95
C VAL A 149 11.16 -0.87 -50.05
N GLU A 150 11.17 -2.16 -49.72
CA GLU A 150 10.91 -3.25 -50.69
C GLU A 150 9.92 -4.27 -50.12
N LYS A 151 8.86 -4.50 -50.88
CA LYS A 151 7.88 -5.58 -50.72
C LYS A 151 8.42 -6.85 -51.37
N GLY A 152 8.42 -7.97 -50.65
CA GLY A 152 8.54 -9.32 -51.21
C GLY A 152 7.34 -10.17 -50.77
N ILE A 153 6.58 -10.66 -51.74
CA ILE A 153 5.45 -11.60 -51.56
C ILE A 153 6.00 -13.02 -51.80
N GLY A 154 5.69 -13.97 -50.90
CA GLY A 154 5.91 -15.40 -51.11
C GLY A 154 5.47 -16.30 -49.94
N SER A 155 4.36 -17.03 -50.16
CA SER A 155 3.80 -18.27 -49.56
C SER A 155 4.73 -19.22 -48.78
N LEU A 156 4.33 -20.16 -47.91
CA LEU A 156 3.07 -20.73 -47.36
C LEU A 156 3.48 -21.68 -46.20
N ASN A 157 2.55 -21.91 -45.25
CA ASN A 157 2.44 -23.03 -44.30
C ASN A 157 3.47 -23.18 -43.17
N ASP A 158 3.08 -22.81 -41.93
CA ASP A 158 3.11 -23.78 -40.84
C ASP A 158 2.07 -23.43 -39.75
N SER A 159 1.50 -24.48 -39.16
CA SER A 159 0.38 -24.43 -38.24
C SER A 159 0.91 -24.31 -36.82
N GLN A 160 0.81 -23.14 -36.18
CA GLN A 160 1.06 -23.04 -34.74
C GLN A 160 -0.02 -22.22 -34.02
N THR A 161 -0.74 -22.93 -33.15
CA THR A 161 -1.59 -22.46 -32.05
C THR A 161 -0.93 -21.30 -31.28
N PRO A 162 -1.66 -20.22 -30.90
CA PRO A 162 -1.05 -19.14 -30.14
C PRO A 162 -0.76 -19.59 -28.71
N LEU A 163 0.52 -19.64 -28.36
CA LEU A 163 1.01 -19.77 -26.99
C LEU A 163 0.52 -18.58 -26.16
N ARG A 164 -0.05 -18.89 -24.99
CA ARG A 164 -0.38 -17.90 -23.94
C ARG A 164 0.90 -17.22 -23.46
N LEU A 165 1.01 -15.91 -23.67
CA LEU A 165 2.06 -15.10 -23.07
C LEU A 165 1.77 -14.93 -21.56
N SER A 166 2.66 -15.48 -20.74
CA SER A 166 2.76 -15.18 -19.32
C SER A 166 3.37 -13.79 -19.11
N ASN A 167 2.73 -13.00 -18.24
CA ASN A 167 3.17 -11.66 -17.82
C ASN A 167 4.66 -11.61 -17.46
N GLY A 168 5.43 -10.76 -18.14
CA GLY A 168 6.83 -10.48 -17.80
C GLY A 168 7.50 -9.44 -18.68
N ASP A 169 7.38 -9.53 -20.01
CA ASP A 169 8.11 -8.65 -20.93
C ASP A 169 7.18 -7.97 -21.95
N LEU A 170 6.79 -6.73 -21.62
CA LEU A 170 6.13 -5.79 -22.55
C LEU A 170 7.10 -4.71 -23.07
N ALA A 171 8.41 -4.91 -22.93
CA ALA A 171 9.41 -3.92 -23.31
C ALA A 171 9.52 -3.68 -24.84
N GLY A 172 8.96 -4.57 -25.67
CA GLY A 172 9.09 -4.52 -27.13
C GLY A 172 7.81 -4.26 -27.94
N LEU A 173 6.64 -4.13 -27.31
CA LEU A 173 5.40 -3.82 -28.03
C LEU A 173 5.20 -2.30 -28.09
N LEU A 174 5.04 -1.77 -29.30
CA LEU A 174 4.56 -0.41 -29.49
C LEU A 174 3.21 -0.27 -28.77
N PRO A 175 3.02 0.75 -27.91
CA PRO A 175 1.72 0.98 -27.28
C PRO A 175 0.68 1.16 -28.39
N THR A 176 -0.37 0.35 -28.35
CA THR A 176 -1.52 0.57 -29.22
C THR A 176 -2.36 1.68 -28.59
N PRO A 177 -2.62 2.80 -29.29
CA PRO A 177 -3.48 3.85 -28.79
C PRO A 177 -4.80 3.26 -28.29
N PHE A 178 -5.35 3.79 -27.21
CA PHE A 178 -6.59 3.27 -26.61
C PHE A 178 -7.76 3.24 -27.61
N SER A 179 -7.79 4.20 -28.54
CA SER A 179 -8.76 4.29 -29.63
C SER A 179 -8.68 3.15 -30.65
N GLU A 180 -7.53 2.50 -30.82
CA GLU A 180 -7.29 1.44 -31.82
C GLU A 180 -7.49 0.02 -31.27
N ARG A 181 -8.01 -0.10 -30.04
CA ARG A 181 -8.20 -1.38 -29.36
C ARG A 181 -9.21 -2.29 -30.07
N GLN A 182 -8.85 -3.57 -30.19
CA GLN A 182 -9.66 -4.56 -30.93
C GLN A 182 -10.67 -5.32 -30.06
N ASN A 183 -10.47 -5.35 -28.73
CA ASN A 183 -11.19 -6.26 -27.84
C ASN A 183 -12.10 -5.54 -26.82
N SER A 184 -12.53 -4.30 -27.12
CA SER A 184 -13.46 -3.58 -26.24
C SER A 184 -14.78 -4.35 -26.12
N GLY A 185 -15.31 -4.46 -24.89
CA GLY A 185 -16.53 -5.21 -24.60
C GLY A 185 -16.35 -6.73 -24.51
N GLN A 186 -15.14 -7.27 -24.71
CA GLN A 186 -14.90 -8.71 -24.56
C GLN A 186 -15.05 -9.12 -23.09
N VAL A 187 -15.94 -10.08 -22.83
CA VAL A 187 -16.10 -10.71 -21.51
C VAL A 187 -14.97 -11.71 -21.26
N LEU A 188 -14.26 -11.54 -20.15
CA LEU A 188 -13.12 -12.36 -19.72
C LEU A 188 -13.54 -13.48 -18.78
N GLU A 189 -14.45 -13.18 -17.85
CA GLU A 189 -14.96 -14.11 -16.86
C GLU A 189 -16.40 -13.73 -16.52
N THR A 190 -17.25 -14.74 -16.31
CA THR A 190 -18.64 -14.58 -15.90
C THR A 190 -18.95 -15.56 -14.79
N ILE A 191 -19.67 -15.10 -13.77
CA ILE A 191 -20.38 -15.96 -12.82
C ILE A 191 -21.89 -15.78 -12.93
N ASN A 192 -22.62 -16.86 -12.71
CA ASN A 192 -24.09 -16.89 -12.78
C ASN A 192 -24.65 -16.38 -14.13
N SER A 193 -24.08 -16.88 -15.24
CA SER A 193 -24.52 -16.54 -16.61
C SER A 193 -26.00 -16.88 -16.90
N HIS A 194 -26.59 -17.77 -16.10
CA HIS A 194 -28.00 -18.12 -16.16
C HIS A 194 -28.93 -16.98 -15.72
N LEU A 195 -28.42 -16.01 -14.95
CA LEU A 195 -29.18 -14.82 -14.57
C LEU A 195 -29.17 -13.81 -15.72
N PRO A 196 -30.32 -13.15 -16.01
CA PRO A 196 -30.39 -12.16 -17.07
C PRO A 196 -29.63 -10.88 -16.70
N MET A 197 -29.08 -10.22 -17.72
CA MET A 197 -28.53 -8.86 -17.60
C MET A 197 -29.67 -7.85 -17.53
N PRO A 198 -29.48 -6.70 -16.85
CA PRO A 198 -30.48 -5.65 -16.77
C PRO A 198 -30.60 -5.03 -18.16
N GLN A 199 -31.82 -4.80 -18.60
CA GLN A 199 -32.06 -4.02 -19.81
C GLN A 199 -32.00 -2.53 -19.43
N PRO A 200 -31.30 -1.68 -20.20
CA PRO A 200 -31.32 -0.25 -19.97
C PRO A 200 -32.76 0.26 -19.96
N PRO A 201 -33.19 0.99 -18.92
CA PRO A 201 -34.53 1.57 -18.89
C PRO A 201 -34.71 2.59 -20.02
N ILE A 202 -35.96 2.80 -20.43
CA ILE A 202 -36.30 3.77 -21.50
C ILE A 202 -35.92 5.20 -21.11
N ALA A 203 -35.91 5.50 -19.81
CA ALA A 203 -35.52 6.78 -19.24
C ALA A 203 -34.81 6.56 -17.89
N PRO A 204 -33.96 7.50 -17.44
CA PRO A 204 -33.34 7.40 -16.13
C PRO A 204 -34.38 7.31 -15.01
N TYR A 205 -34.08 6.52 -13.97
CA TYR A 205 -34.94 6.40 -12.81
C TYR A 205 -35.10 7.75 -12.09
N PRO A 206 -36.31 8.09 -11.61
CA PRO A 206 -36.60 9.39 -10.99
C PRO A 206 -35.91 9.60 -9.64
N ALA A 207 -35.49 8.53 -8.99
CA ALA A 207 -34.81 8.56 -7.69
C ALA A 207 -33.72 7.47 -7.62
N GLU A 208 -32.77 7.68 -6.71
CA GLU A 208 -31.72 6.71 -6.40
C GLU A 208 -32.30 5.37 -5.91
N ARG A 209 -31.95 4.28 -6.60
CA ARG A 209 -32.38 2.91 -6.24
C ARG A 209 -31.50 2.29 -5.15
N ILE A 210 -30.25 2.75 -5.04
CA ILE A 210 -29.30 2.33 -4.02
C ILE A 210 -29.27 3.36 -2.88
N LYS A 211 -29.49 2.89 -1.65
CA LYS A 211 -29.31 3.70 -0.43
C LYS A 211 -28.10 3.20 0.35
N PRO A 212 -26.95 3.88 0.28
CA PRO A 212 -25.75 3.45 0.98
C PRO A 212 -25.85 3.73 2.49
N THR A 213 -25.43 2.77 3.30
CA THR A 213 -25.25 2.90 4.75
C THR A 213 -23.83 2.49 5.11
N ALA A 214 -23.14 3.30 5.93
CA ALA A 214 -21.78 2.97 6.36
C ALA A 214 -21.80 1.94 7.49
N ASN A 215 -21.06 0.84 7.32
CA ASN A 215 -20.82 -0.16 8.38
C ASN A 215 -19.48 0.08 9.09
N THR A 216 -18.67 0.98 8.55
CA THR A 216 -17.39 1.41 9.10
C THR A 216 -17.53 2.80 9.75
N ASP A 217 -16.84 3.01 10.87
CA ASP A 217 -16.78 4.34 11.52
C ASP A 217 -15.85 5.28 10.77
N LEU A 218 -16.42 6.03 9.82
CA LEU A 218 -15.68 6.92 8.92
C LEU A 218 -14.88 7.99 9.66
N LYS A 219 -15.28 8.39 10.88
CA LYS A 219 -14.59 9.45 11.63
C LYS A 219 -13.23 9.00 12.15
N LYS A 220 -13.04 7.70 12.39
CA LYS A 220 -11.76 7.16 12.88
C LYS A 220 -10.64 7.24 11.85
N PHE A 221 -10.96 7.42 10.58
CA PHE A 221 -9.99 7.57 9.49
C PHE A 221 -9.37 8.97 9.42
N ALA A 222 -9.91 9.97 10.14
CA ALA A 222 -9.37 11.32 10.18
C ALA A 222 -8.13 11.46 11.10
N TYR A 223 -7.37 10.37 11.27
CA TYR A 223 -6.14 10.39 12.04
C TYR A 223 -5.03 11.08 11.26
N LYS A 224 -3.96 11.48 11.96
CA LYS A 224 -2.83 12.15 11.33
C LYS A 224 -1.74 11.14 11.05
N PRO A 225 -1.44 10.85 9.77
CA PRO A 225 -0.30 10.03 9.43
C PRO A 225 1.01 10.79 9.68
N MET A 226 2.16 10.12 9.52
CA MET A 226 3.54 10.64 9.64
C MET A 226 4.22 10.55 11.02
N SER A 227 3.58 9.93 12.01
CA SER A 227 4.26 9.49 13.24
C SER A 227 3.65 8.18 13.73
N MET A 228 4.48 7.14 13.84
CA MET A 228 4.07 5.85 14.41
C MET A 228 4.93 5.53 15.62
N HIS A 229 4.30 5.36 16.77
CA HIS A 229 4.98 4.99 18.01
C HIS A 229 5.12 3.46 18.08
N ALA A 230 6.35 2.97 18.26
CA ALA A 230 6.61 1.52 18.32
C ALA A 230 5.82 0.81 19.43
N ASN A 231 5.61 1.48 20.57
CA ASN A 231 4.83 0.93 21.68
C ASN A 231 3.36 0.71 21.27
N GLU A 232 2.71 1.70 20.66
CA GLU A 232 1.32 1.60 20.18
C GLU A 232 1.19 0.56 19.07
N ALA A 233 2.07 0.60 18.08
CA ALA A 233 2.08 -0.36 16.97
C ALA A 233 2.21 -1.80 17.48
N SER A 234 3.14 -2.03 18.41
CA SER A 234 3.35 -3.36 18.99
C SER A 234 2.21 -3.82 19.89
N GLU A 235 1.52 -2.91 20.57
CA GLU A 235 0.28 -3.22 21.31
C GLU A 235 -0.85 -3.64 20.38
N VAL A 236 -1.06 -2.95 19.26
CA VAL A 236 -2.08 -3.35 18.27
C VAL A 236 -1.81 -4.76 17.76
N LEU A 237 -0.55 -5.03 17.36
CA LEU A 237 -0.14 -6.34 16.88
C LEU A 237 -0.31 -7.44 17.93
N ASP A 238 -0.01 -7.18 19.20
CA ASP A 238 -0.18 -8.14 20.29
C ASP A 238 -1.67 -8.42 20.57
N ASN A 239 -2.48 -7.38 20.61
CA ASN A 239 -3.93 -7.48 20.84
C ASN A 239 -4.62 -8.34 19.78
N MET A 240 -4.20 -8.25 18.52
CA MET A 240 -4.76 -9.10 17.45
C MET A 240 -4.55 -10.60 17.72
N ILE A 241 -3.40 -11.00 18.28
CA ILE A 241 -3.13 -12.41 18.62
C ILE A 241 -4.03 -12.87 19.77
N ASP A 242 -4.16 -12.04 20.81
CA ASP A 242 -4.99 -12.36 21.98
C ASP A 242 -6.49 -12.40 21.64
N GLU A 243 -6.98 -11.52 20.77
CA GLU A 243 -8.36 -11.53 20.29
C GLU A 243 -8.65 -12.79 19.44
N PHE A 244 -7.71 -13.18 18.59
CA PHE A 244 -7.83 -14.40 17.79
C PHE A 244 -7.82 -15.66 18.66
N MET A 245 -6.99 -15.69 19.72
CA MET A 245 -6.98 -16.78 20.68
C MET A 245 -8.33 -16.96 21.37
N ALA A 246 -8.98 -15.87 21.78
CA ALA A 246 -10.31 -15.92 22.37
C ALA A 246 -11.37 -16.48 21.40
N ILE A 247 -11.24 -16.15 20.11
CA ILE A 247 -12.11 -16.68 19.04
C ILE A 247 -11.93 -18.20 18.89
N ILE A 248 -10.69 -18.67 18.81
CA ILE A 248 -10.35 -20.09 18.66
C ILE A 248 -10.82 -20.89 19.88
N GLN A 249 -10.53 -20.37 21.08
CA GLN A 249 -10.94 -20.98 22.34
C GLN A 249 -12.45 -21.22 22.39
N LYS A 250 -13.23 -20.18 22.07
CA LYS A 250 -14.70 -20.26 22.07
C LYS A 250 -15.23 -21.24 21.01
N HIS A 251 -14.64 -21.26 19.81
CA HIS A 251 -15.13 -22.10 18.72
C HIS A 251 -14.88 -23.60 18.94
N HIS A 252 -13.70 -23.95 19.45
CA HIS A 252 -13.30 -25.34 19.67
C HIS A 252 -13.67 -25.86 21.06
N GLY A 253 -14.26 -25.04 21.93
CA GLY A 253 -14.65 -25.44 23.29
C GLY A 253 -13.44 -25.82 24.16
N LEU A 254 -12.30 -25.18 23.93
CA LEU A 254 -11.04 -25.48 24.60
C LEU A 254 -10.95 -24.74 25.95
N ASP A 255 -10.43 -25.42 26.97
CA ASP A 255 -10.11 -24.80 28.25
C ASP A 255 -8.89 -23.86 28.11
N ASP A 256 -8.83 -22.76 28.88
CA ASP A 256 -7.69 -21.85 28.86
C ASP A 256 -6.37 -22.55 29.25
N THR A 257 -6.47 -23.59 30.09
CA THR A 257 -5.33 -24.42 30.52
C THR A 257 -4.74 -25.29 29.40
N ALA A 258 -5.49 -25.53 28.31
CA ALA A 258 -5.01 -26.24 27.15
C ALA A 258 -4.12 -25.35 26.25
N PHE A 259 -4.20 -24.03 26.41
CA PHE A 259 -3.36 -23.07 25.70
C PHE A 259 -2.03 -22.85 26.42
N GLY A 260 -0.94 -22.94 25.67
CA GLY A 260 0.41 -22.73 26.17
C GLY A 260 1.27 -21.89 25.22
N SER A 261 2.46 -21.53 25.70
CA SER A 261 3.47 -20.94 24.84
C SER A 261 4.19 -22.01 24.04
N ALA A 262 4.26 -21.85 22.72
CA ALA A 262 5.12 -22.67 21.87
C ALA A 262 6.61 -22.59 22.27
N ALA A 263 7.02 -21.56 23.01
CA ALA A 263 8.41 -21.35 23.43
C ALA A 263 8.81 -22.17 24.66
N ASN A 264 7.83 -22.67 25.41
CA ASN A 264 8.09 -23.39 26.65
C ASN A 264 8.37 -24.86 26.34
N GLN A 265 9.43 -25.39 26.96
CA GLN A 265 9.72 -26.81 26.90
C GLN A 265 8.63 -27.60 27.64
N SER A 266 8.05 -28.58 26.98
CA SER A 266 6.98 -29.41 27.54
C SER A 266 7.00 -30.81 26.91
N THR A 267 6.71 -31.83 27.73
CA THR A 267 6.42 -33.19 27.25
C THR A 267 4.95 -33.40 26.89
N LYS A 268 4.10 -32.42 27.19
CA LYS A 268 2.67 -32.42 26.86
C LYS A 268 2.43 -31.62 25.58
N GLU A 269 1.51 -32.12 24.77
CA GLU A 269 0.93 -31.37 23.66
C GLU A 269 0.12 -30.18 24.19
N ILE A 270 0.21 -29.06 23.47
CA ILE A 270 -0.50 -27.82 23.78
C ILE A 270 -1.12 -27.23 22.52
N PHE A 271 -2.06 -26.31 22.72
CA PHE A 271 -2.51 -25.38 21.68
C PHE A 271 -1.76 -24.07 21.81
N ALA A 272 -1.09 -23.64 20.74
CA ALA A 272 -0.39 -22.37 20.67
C ALA A 272 -1.05 -21.48 19.62
N VAL A 273 -1.31 -20.22 19.98
CA VAL A 273 -1.81 -19.20 19.05
C VAL A 273 -0.73 -18.14 18.88
N GLY A 274 -0.46 -17.76 17.64
CA GLY A 274 0.56 -16.79 17.33
C GLY A 274 0.53 -16.36 15.88
N ARG A 275 1.40 -15.40 15.56
CA ARG A 275 1.59 -14.88 14.21
C ARG A 275 2.72 -15.61 13.50
N ILE A 276 2.50 -16.00 12.25
CA ILE A 276 3.56 -16.50 11.38
C ILE A 276 4.51 -15.37 11.03
N ALA A 277 5.80 -15.59 11.29
CA ALA A 277 6.87 -14.67 10.95
C ALA A 277 8.09 -15.44 10.39
N SER A 278 9.14 -14.70 10.04
CA SER A 278 10.43 -15.21 9.60
C SER A 278 11.46 -15.14 10.74
N ASP A 279 12.34 -16.15 10.84
CA ASP A 279 13.57 -16.09 11.64
C ASP A 279 14.68 -15.27 10.96
N SER A 280 14.60 -15.09 9.64
CA SER A 280 15.53 -14.30 8.85
C SER A 280 15.01 -12.87 8.63
N LEU A 281 15.92 -11.90 8.71
CA LEU A 281 15.69 -10.50 8.34
C LEU A 281 15.63 -10.28 6.83
N GLU A 282 16.17 -11.23 6.05
CA GLU A 282 16.29 -11.14 4.60
C GLU A 282 15.76 -12.42 3.91
N GLY A 283 15.27 -12.25 2.68
CA GLY A 283 14.78 -13.34 1.85
C GLY A 283 13.29 -13.66 2.04
N LYS A 284 12.77 -14.44 1.10
CA LYS A 284 11.36 -14.86 1.09
C LYS A 284 11.13 -15.95 2.15
N LEU A 285 10.01 -15.84 2.86
CA LEU A 285 9.58 -16.86 3.82
C LEU A 285 9.46 -18.23 3.14
N ASN A 286 9.94 -19.28 3.79
CA ASN A 286 9.88 -20.65 3.31
C ASN A 286 9.65 -21.59 4.50
N THR A 287 9.41 -22.88 4.25
CA THR A 287 9.06 -23.84 5.31
C THR A 287 10.15 -24.01 6.38
N ALA A 288 11.41 -23.75 6.05
CA ALA A 288 12.53 -23.87 6.99
C ALA A 288 12.73 -22.62 7.86
N SER A 289 12.26 -21.45 7.41
CA SER A 289 12.37 -20.17 8.13
C SER A 289 11.10 -19.77 8.90
N LEU A 290 10.11 -20.66 8.99
CA LEU A 290 8.86 -20.39 9.69
C LEU A 290 9.11 -20.29 11.20
N VAL A 291 8.68 -19.18 11.78
CA VAL A 291 8.55 -19.04 13.24
C VAL A 291 7.13 -18.64 13.64
N LEU A 292 6.75 -19.03 14.85
CA LEU A 292 5.55 -18.54 15.52
C LEU A 292 5.93 -17.46 16.53
N GLU A 293 5.47 -16.23 16.28
CA GLU A 293 5.51 -15.13 17.23
C GLU A 293 4.32 -15.24 18.20
N THR A 294 4.61 -15.46 19.48
CA THR A 294 3.62 -15.61 20.54
C THR A 294 3.16 -14.26 21.10
N SER A 295 1.97 -14.18 21.71
CA SER A 295 1.55 -12.95 22.40
C SER A 295 2.43 -12.67 23.63
N ARG A 296 2.49 -11.42 24.07
CA ARG A 296 3.20 -11.00 25.29
C ARG A 296 2.66 -11.74 26.50
N ARG A 297 1.34 -11.88 26.60
CA ARG A 297 0.66 -12.49 27.74
C ARG A 297 0.95 -13.98 27.88
N LYS A 298 0.97 -14.76 26.79
CA LYS A 298 1.18 -16.22 26.86
C LYS A 298 2.63 -16.63 26.68
N GLY A 299 3.42 -15.92 25.86
CA GLY A 299 4.78 -16.32 25.48
C GLY A 299 5.82 -15.19 25.47
N ALA A 300 5.54 -14.06 26.12
CA ALA A 300 6.44 -12.91 26.24
C ALA A 300 6.92 -12.33 24.89
N GLY A 301 6.14 -12.49 23.81
CA GLY A 301 6.53 -12.02 22.48
C GLY A 301 7.61 -12.87 21.80
N SER A 302 7.90 -14.06 22.33
CA SER A 302 8.97 -14.91 21.82
C SER A 302 8.63 -15.47 20.44
N ARG A 303 9.63 -15.57 19.58
CA ARG A 303 9.56 -16.25 18.28
C ARG A 303 10.17 -17.64 18.39
N VAL A 304 9.46 -18.65 17.90
CA VAL A 304 9.84 -20.05 18.01
C VAL A 304 9.82 -20.71 16.64
N PRO A 305 10.90 -21.36 16.19
CA PRO A 305 10.92 -22.13 14.95
C PRO A 305 9.83 -23.20 14.90
N LEU A 306 9.18 -23.33 13.74
CA LEU A 306 8.13 -24.31 13.50
C LEU A 306 8.68 -25.49 12.70
N LYS A 307 8.45 -26.71 13.19
CA LYS A 307 8.68 -27.93 12.42
C LYS A 307 7.36 -28.45 11.90
N VAL A 308 7.15 -28.32 10.59
CA VAL A 308 5.87 -28.56 9.90
C VAL A 308 5.83 -29.85 9.09
N ASP A 309 6.87 -30.69 9.19
CA ASP A 309 7.02 -31.92 8.40
C ASP A 309 5.88 -32.93 8.61
N SER A 310 5.19 -32.85 9.75
CA SER A 310 4.06 -33.72 10.09
C SER A 310 2.73 -33.26 9.47
N LEU A 311 2.68 -32.04 8.91
CA LEU A 311 1.47 -31.52 8.28
C LEU A 311 1.31 -32.08 6.86
N PRO A 312 0.08 -32.45 6.45
CA PRO A 312 -0.18 -32.95 5.09
C PRO A 312 0.00 -31.86 4.03
N SER A 313 -0.29 -30.61 4.38
CA SER A 313 -0.08 -29.43 3.54
C SER A 313 0.26 -28.25 4.41
N VAL A 314 1.23 -27.45 3.98
CA VAL A 314 1.65 -26.21 4.64
C VAL A 314 1.18 -25.05 3.76
N GLN A 315 0.41 -24.14 4.34
CA GLN A 315 -0.16 -22.98 3.65
C GLN A 315 -0.13 -21.81 4.64
N PHE A 316 0.95 -21.04 4.59
CA PHE A 316 1.13 -19.91 5.47
C PHE A 316 1.54 -18.65 4.71
N PHE A 317 1.41 -17.50 5.34
CA PHE A 317 2.01 -16.25 4.87
C PHE A 317 2.44 -15.36 6.06
N PRO A 318 3.38 -14.42 5.88
CA PRO A 318 3.82 -13.52 6.94
C PRO A 318 2.66 -12.70 7.50
N GLY A 319 2.50 -12.68 8.83
CA GLY A 319 1.44 -11.91 9.50
C GLY A 319 0.20 -12.73 9.83
N GLN A 320 0.04 -13.91 9.21
CA GLN A 320 -1.09 -14.79 9.47
C GLN A 320 -1.15 -15.20 10.94
N ILE A 321 -2.29 -15.00 11.59
CA ILE A 321 -2.54 -15.49 12.94
C ILE A 321 -3.13 -16.89 12.83
N VAL A 322 -2.47 -17.85 13.49
CA VAL A 322 -2.79 -19.28 13.40
C VAL A 322 -2.89 -19.88 14.79
N ALA A 323 -3.68 -20.95 14.90
CA ALA A 323 -3.75 -21.81 16.08
C ALA A 323 -3.18 -23.19 15.72
N LEU A 324 -2.18 -23.64 16.46
CA LEU A 324 -1.41 -24.85 16.19
C LEU A 324 -1.52 -25.80 17.38
N ARG A 325 -1.79 -27.08 17.13
CA ARG A 325 -1.58 -28.16 18.11
C ARG A 325 -0.22 -28.78 17.89
N GLY A 326 0.55 -28.92 18.95
CA GLY A 326 1.91 -29.43 18.84
C GLY A 326 2.64 -29.53 20.17
N ILE A 327 3.93 -29.79 20.08
CA ILE A 327 4.82 -29.99 21.23
C ILE A 327 6.19 -29.38 20.99
N ASN A 328 6.78 -28.80 22.04
CA ASN A 328 8.17 -28.37 22.06
C ASN A 328 8.95 -29.14 23.13
N ALA A 329 9.51 -30.30 22.75
CA ALA A 329 10.23 -31.16 23.68
C ALA A 329 11.68 -30.71 23.91
N SER A 330 12.31 -30.03 22.95
CA SER A 330 13.73 -29.65 22.98
C SER A 330 14.00 -28.19 23.37
N ARG A 331 12.96 -27.35 23.43
CA ARG A 331 13.01 -25.88 23.50
C ARG A 331 13.48 -25.19 22.21
N GLU A 332 13.99 -25.93 21.23
CA GLU A 332 14.54 -25.37 20.00
C GLU A 332 13.49 -25.09 18.92
N TYR A 333 12.47 -25.95 18.82
CA TYR A 333 11.42 -25.83 17.82
C TYR A 333 10.10 -26.41 18.32
N PHE A 334 8.99 -25.88 17.81
CA PHE A 334 7.65 -26.39 18.06
C PHE A 334 7.26 -27.32 16.90
N THR A 335 7.09 -28.61 17.20
CA THR A 335 6.63 -29.60 16.23
C THR A 335 5.12 -29.50 16.09
N VAL A 336 4.66 -29.18 14.89
CA VAL A 336 3.25 -28.96 14.59
C VAL A 336 2.62 -30.26 14.13
N PHE A 337 1.58 -30.71 14.83
CA PHE A 337 0.79 -31.87 14.45
C PHE A 337 -0.48 -31.49 13.68
N GLU A 338 -1.03 -30.32 13.96
CA GLU A 338 -2.29 -29.88 13.37
C GLU A 338 -2.40 -28.35 13.36
N VAL A 339 -2.99 -27.81 12.30
CA VAL A 339 -3.43 -26.42 12.22
C VAL A 339 -4.93 -26.39 12.46
N LEU A 340 -5.36 -25.72 13.53
CA LEU A 340 -6.77 -25.66 13.89
C LEU A 340 -7.52 -24.76 12.89
N SER A 341 -8.74 -25.16 12.53
CA SER A 341 -9.60 -24.37 11.66
C SER A 341 -10.00 -23.06 12.33
N THR A 342 -9.88 -21.96 11.58
CA THR A 342 -10.31 -20.64 12.03
C THR A 342 -11.82 -20.49 11.78
N PRO A 343 -12.65 -20.17 12.79
CA PRO A 343 -14.06 -19.93 12.57
C PRO A 343 -14.24 -18.68 11.71
N LEU A 344 -15.04 -18.80 10.65
CA LEU A 344 -15.41 -17.68 9.82
C LEU A 344 -16.40 -16.75 10.54
N LEU A 345 -16.39 -15.47 10.17
CA LEU A 345 -17.50 -14.58 10.54
C LEU A 345 -18.81 -15.09 9.92
N PRO A 346 -19.96 -14.87 10.59
CA PRO A 346 -21.24 -15.23 10.02
C PRO A 346 -21.49 -14.45 8.71
N PRO A 347 -22.28 -15.00 7.78
CA PRO A 347 -22.72 -14.25 6.60
C PRO A 347 -23.55 -13.03 7.01
N ALA A 348 -23.51 -11.98 6.19
CA ALA A 348 -24.37 -10.82 6.38
C ALA A 348 -25.85 -11.20 6.25
N ALA A 349 -26.67 -10.63 7.12
CA ALA A 349 -28.09 -10.91 7.20
C ALA A 349 -28.88 -9.67 7.64
N SER A 350 -30.14 -9.61 7.22
CA SER A 350 -31.07 -8.53 7.53
C SER A 350 -32.43 -9.10 7.97
N PRO A 351 -33.23 -8.35 8.74
CA PRO A 351 -34.61 -8.72 9.01
C PRO A 351 -35.41 -8.83 7.70
N PRO A 352 -36.28 -9.85 7.55
CA PRO A 352 -37.14 -10.00 6.36
C PRO A 352 -37.90 -8.74 5.96
N ALA A 353 -38.42 -7.99 6.95
CA ALA A 353 -39.15 -6.75 6.73
C ALA A 353 -38.32 -5.66 6.01
N ILE A 354 -37.00 -5.60 6.26
CA ILE A 354 -36.10 -4.65 5.60
C ILE A 354 -35.94 -5.02 4.12
N ILE A 355 -35.73 -6.31 3.83
CA ILE A 355 -35.61 -6.82 2.46
C ILE A 355 -36.91 -6.57 1.68
N GLN A 356 -38.07 -6.83 2.31
CA GLN A 356 -39.36 -6.58 1.70
C GLN A 356 -39.57 -5.09 1.40
N SER A 357 -39.25 -4.20 2.35
CA SER A 357 -39.31 -2.75 2.13
C SER A 357 -38.39 -2.27 1.00
N ILE A 358 -37.22 -2.89 0.83
CA ILE A 358 -36.32 -2.59 -0.28
C ILE A 358 -36.94 -3.06 -1.61
N ASN A 359 -37.46 -4.29 -1.66
CA ASN A 359 -38.11 -4.84 -2.86
C ASN A 359 -39.33 -3.99 -3.28
N ASP A 360 -40.18 -3.60 -2.32
CA ASP A 360 -41.34 -2.75 -2.54
C ASP A 360 -40.95 -1.38 -3.09
N ARG A 361 -39.84 -0.81 -2.59
CA ARG A 361 -39.29 0.48 -3.06
C ARG A 361 -38.76 0.38 -4.49
N LEU A 362 -38.07 -0.72 -4.82
CA LEU A 362 -37.53 -0.92 -6.17
C LEU A 362 -38.65 -1.10 -7.20
N GLY A 363 -39.77 -1.72 -6.81
CA GLY A 363 -40.98 -1.85 -7.63
C GLY A 363 -40.76 -2.67 -8.90
N GLY A 364 -41.82 -2.89 -9.70
CA GLY A 364 -41.71 -3.61 -10.98
C GLY A 364 -41.50 -5.13 -10.85
N SER A 365 -41.18 -5.77 -11.97
CA SER A 365 -40.78 -7.19 -12.06
C SER A 365 -39.38 -7.44 -11.52
N ASP A 366 -38.99 -8.70 -11.27
CA ASP A 366 -37.66 -9.00 -10.73
C ASP A 366 -36.52 -8.54 -11.65
N ALA A 367 -36.71 -8.60 -12.96
CA ALA A 367 -35.76 -8.06 -13.94
C ALA A 367 -35.64 -6.53 -13.84
N GLU A 368 -36.74 -5.82 -13.60
CA GLU A 368 -36.76 -4.36 -13.40
C GLU A 368 -36.24 -3.95 -12.02
N ARG A 369 -36.22 -4.86 -11.04
CA ARG A 369 -35.63 -4.68 -9.71
C ARG A 369 -34.13 -4.95 -9.67
N ALA A 370 -33.58 -5.59 -10.68
CA ALA A 370 -32.15 -5.86 -10.73
C ALA A 370 -31.36 -4.54 -10.76
N LEU A 371 -30.29 -4.48 -9.97
CA LEU A 371 -29.41 -3.32 -9.89
C LEU A 371 -28.19 -3.52 -10.79
N ASN A 372 -27.85 -2.52 -11.59
CA ASN A 372 -26.65 -2.48 -12.44
C ASN A 372 -25.53 -1.71 -11.75
N ILE A 373 -24.45 -2.40 -11.37
CA ILE A 373 -23.32 -1.84 -10.63
C ILE A 373 -22.04 -2.04 -11.43
N LEU A 374 -21.39 -0.95 -11.81
CA LEU A 374 -20.09 -0.97 -12.49
C LEU A 374 -18.97 -0.78 -11.46
N ILE A 375 -17.91 -1.57 -11.57
CA ILE A 375 -16.77 -1.60 -10.64
C ILE A 375 -15.49 -1.52 -11.43
N ALA A 376 -14.66 -0.51 -11.18
CA ALA A 376 -13.37 -0.35 -11.84
C ALA A 376 -12.29 0.12 -10.87
N SER A 377 -11.04 -0.21 -11.19
CA SER A 377 -9.88 0.21 -10.42
C SER A 377 -8.88 0.95 -11.29
N GLY A 378 -8.23 1.95 -10.71
CA GLY A 378 -7.12 2.66 -11.34
C GLY A 378 -5.92 1.75 -11.62
N PRO A 379 -4.97 2.19 -12.46
CA PRO A 379 -4.93 3.52 -13.09
C PRO A 379 -6.02 3.73 -14.15
N PHE A 380 -6.41 4.99 -14.36
CA PHE A 380 -7.52 5.39 -15.25
C PHE A 380 -7.06 6.01 -16.58
N THR A 381 -5.75 6.11 -16.80
CA THR A 381 -5.11 6.59 -18.03
C THR A 381 -3.90 5.72 -18.37
N ALA A 382 -3.45 5.72 -19.61
CA ALA A 382 -2.26 5.00 -20.06
C ALA A 382 -0.99 5.83 -19.81
N ASP A 383 0.19 5.20 -19.77
CA ASP A 383 1.45 5.84 -19.38
C ASP A 383 1.92 6.96 -20.34
N ASP A 384 1.35 7.01 -21.55
CA ASP A 384 1.76 7.90 -22.64
C ASP A 384 1.03 9.25 -22.64
N ASN A 385 -0.11 9.38 -21.95
CA ASN A 385 -0.90 10.62 -21.92
C ASN A 385 -1.75 10.76 -20.64
N LEU A 386 -2.38 11.92 -20.47
CA LEU A 386 -3.31 12.22 -19.38
C LEU A 386 -4.74 12.48 -19.90
N ASP A 387 -5.16 11.81 -20.98
CA ASP A 387 -6.47 12.05 -21.60
C ASP A 387 -7.62 11.30 -20.92
N PHE A 388 -7.28 10.33 -20.03
CA PHE A 388 -8.23 9.50 -19.27
C PHE A 388 -9.29 8.83 -20.16
N GLU A 389 -8.91 8.41 -21.36
CA GLU A 389 -9.80 7.76 -22.34
C GLU A 389 -10.52 6.51 -21.78
N PRO A 390 -9.87 5.63 -20.99
CA PRO A 390 -10.55 4.50 -20.34
C PRO A 390 -11.67 4.94 -19.39
N LEU A 391 -11.42 5.94 -18.55
CA LEU A 391 -12.42 6.46 -17.62
C LEU A 391 -13.58 7.14 -18.36
N ARG A 392 -13.28 7.92 -19.40
CA ARG A 392 -14.31 8.54 -20.26
C ARG A 392 -15.23 7.48 -20.85
N THR A 393 -14.65 6.41 -21.39
CA THR A 393 -15.40 5.27 -21.96
C THR A 393 -16.27 4.60 -20.91
N LEU A 394 -15.73 4.36 -19.72
CA LEU A 394 -16.49 3.76 -18.62
C LEU A 394 -17.65 4.64 -18.16
N CYS A 395 -17.45 5.95 -18.03
CA CYS A 395 -18.49 6.91 -17.70
C CYS A 395 -19.57 6.99 -18.79
N ALA A 396 -19.19 6.95 -20.07
CA ALA A 396 -20.14 6.90 -21.18
C ALA A 396 -21.00 5.64 -21.11
N LYS A 397 -20.38 4.47 -20.91
CA LYS A 397 -21.12 3.21 -20.71
C LYS A 397 -22.06 3.27 -19.50
N ALA A 398 -21.60 3.81 -18.37
CA ALA A 398 -22.42 3.98 -17.18
C ALA A 398 -23.65 4.86 -17.45
N ALA A 399 -23.51 5.88 -18.30
CA ALA A 399 -24.61 6.74 -18.72
C ALA A 399 -25.57 6.01 -19.66
N ASP A 400 -25.05 5.33 -20.69
CA ASP A 400 -25.83 4.61 -21.70
C ASP A 400 -26.65 3.46 -21.11
N GLU A 401 -26.13 2.82 -20.06
CA GLU A 401 -26.79 1.70 -19.37
C GLU A 401 -27.56 2.11 -18.11
N TYR A 402 -27.66 3.42 -17.84
CA TYR A 402 -28.30 3.97 -16.63
C TYR A 402 -27.88 3.23 -15.35
N ALA A 403 -26.57 3.06 -15.16
CA ALA A 403 -26.03 2.32 -14.02
C ALA A 403 -26.55 2.88 -12.69
N ASP A 404 -26.95 2.01 -11.78
CA ASP A 404 -27.42 2.38 -10.44
C ASP A 404 -26.25 2.82 -9.55
N ALA A 405 -25.08 2.20 -9.73
CA ALA A 405 -23.85 2.61 -9.08
C ALA A 405 -22.60 2.44 -9.95
N LEU A 406 -21.62 3.30 -9.68
CA LEU A 406 -20.26 3.23 -10.20
C LEU A 406 -19.27 3.27 -9.03
N ILE A 407 -18.55 2.18 -8.81
CA ILE A 407 -17.54 2.04 -7.76
C ILE A 407 -16.16 2.19 -8.41
N LEU A 408 -15.43 3.23 -8.02
CA LEU A 408 -14.09 3.53 -8.52
C LEU A 408 -13.08 3.44 -7.37
N THR A 409 -12.17 2.47 -7.45
CA THR A 409 -11.00 2.39 -6.56
C THR A 409 -9.80 3.06 -7.21
N GLY A 410 -9.04 3.83 -6.44
CA GLY A 410 -7.85 4.52 -6.92
C GLY A 410 -6.74 3.56 -7.41
N PRO A 411 -5.62 4.11 -7.91
CA PRO A 411 -5.31 5.54 -7.99
C PRO A 411 -6.05 6.25 -9.12
N PHE A 412 -6.57 7.44 -8.84
CA PHE A 412 -7.16 8.36 -9.82
C PHE A 412 -6.07 9.16 -10.55
N LEU A 413 -5.25 9.88 -9.79
CA LEU A 413 -4.06 10.55 -10.29
C LEU A 413 -2.86 9.85 -9.68
N ASP A 414 -2.27 8.94 -10.44
CA ASP A 414 -1.30 7.97 -9.93
C ASP A 414 0.09 8.61 -9.78
N LEU A 415 0.63 8.58 -8.57
CA LEU A 415 2.01 8.99 -8.26
C LEU A 415 3.05 8.20 -9.05
N GLU A 416 2.70 6.99 -9.46
CA GLU A 416 3.59 6.13 -10.24
C GLU A 416 3.46 6.34 -11.75
N HIS A 417 2.59 7.25 -12.22
CA HIS A 417 2.47 7.57 -13.64
C HIS A 417 3.69 8.38 -14.13
N PRO A 418 4.34 8.03 -15.27
CA PRO A 418 5.57 8.68 -15.73
C PRO A 418 5.45 10.21 -15.85
N LEU A 419 4.38 10.71 -16.49
CA LEU A 419 4.14 12.15 -16.65
C LEU A 419 3.85 12.85 -15.33
N VAL A 420 3.08 12.23 -14.42
CA VAL A 420 2.75 12.84 -13.11
C VAL A 420 3.99 12.92 -12.23
N ALA A 421 4.81 11.86 -12.23
CA ALA A 421 6.03 11.79 -11.44
C ALA A 421 7.13 12.75 -11.93
N SER A 422 7.27 12.88 -13.26
CA SER A 422 8.25 13.80 -13.86
C SER A 422 7.79 15.26 -13.84
N GLY A 423 6.48 15.50 -13.84
CA GLY A 423 5.90 16.83 -14.07
C GLY A 423 6.03 17.30 -15.52
N ASP A 424 6.43 16.43 -16.45
CA ASP A 424 6.70 16.77 -17.85
C ASP A 424 5.44 16.64 -18.71
N PHE A 425 4.50 17.56 -18.51
CA PHE A 425 3.29 17.67 -19.33
C PHE A 425 2.74 19.09 -19.29
N ASP A 426 2.07 19.48 -20.37
CA ASP A 426 1.37 20.76 -20.44
C ASP A 426 0.01 20.70 -19.71
N LEU A 427 -0.35 21.81 -19.07
CA LEU A 427 -1.67 21.98 -18.50
C LEU A 427 -2.70 22.22 -19.63
N PRO A 428 -3.92 21.67 -19.52
CA PRO A 428 -4.95 21.94 -20.50
C PRO A 428 -5.36 23.42 -20.45
N ASP A 429 -5.61 24.02 -21.62
CA ASP A 429 -6.02 25.42 -21.74
C ASP A 429 -7.48 25.60 -21.25
N ILE A 430 -7.63 25.73 -19.94
CA ILE A 430 -8.91 25.89 -19.25
C ILE A 430 -8.99 27.29 -18.67
N LYS A 431 -10.06 28.02 -19.02
CA LYS A 431 -10.34 29.36 -18.50
C LYS A 431 -10.30 29.37 -16.97
N GLY A 432 -9.40 30.19 -16.42
CA GLY A 432 -9.26 30.41 -14.98
C GLY A 432 -8.20 29.53 -14.30
N LEU A 433 -7.58 28.59 -15.02
CA LEU A 433 -6.40 27.88 -14.52
C LEU A 433 -5.15 28.73 -14.79
N ASN A 434 -4.51 29.21 -13.73
CA ASN A 434 -3.19 29.84 -13.84
C ASN A 434 -2.12 28.75 -13.69
N PRO A 435 -1.24 28.53 -14.70
CA PRO A 435 -0.15 27.57 -14.61
C PRO A 435 0.73 27.72 -13.37
N ASP A 436 1.00 28.95 -12.94
CA ASP A 436 1.89 29.24 -11.80
C ASP A 436 1.34 28.74 -10.46
N ASN A 437 0.01 28.52 -10.37
CA ASN A 437 -0.69 28.12 -9.15
C ASN A 437 -1.39 26.76 -9.29
N ALA A 438 -1.16 26.04 -10.38
CA ALA A 438 -1.80 24.76 -10.62
C ALA A 438 -1.30 23.72 -9.60
N THR A 439 -2.22 22.91 -9.09
CA THR A 439 -1.94 21.82 -8.15
C THR A 439 -2.35 20.48 -8.74
N LEU A 440 -1.93 19.38 -8.12
CA LEU A 440 -2.41 18.03 -8.48
C LEU A 440 -3.95 17.93 -8.33
N SER A 441 -4.53 18.64 -7.37
CA SER A 441 -5.99 18.77 -7.25
C SER A 441 -6.60 19.51 -8.43
N SER A 442 -5.92 20.54 -8.95
CA SER A 442 -6.33 21.23 -10.17
C SER A 442 -6.34 20.28 -11.37
N LEU A 443 -5.36 19.38 -11.51
CA LEU A 443 -5.34 18.38 -12.58
C LEU A 443 -6.54 17.44 -12.50
N PHE A 444 -6.85 16.94 -11.30
CA PHE A 444 -8.05 16.13 -11.10
C PHE A 444 -9.32 16.88 -11.51
N GLN A 445 -9.43 18.16 -11.14
CA GLN A 445 -10.55 19.02 -11.52
C GLN A 445 -10.64 19.24 -13.04
N CYS A 446 -9.52 19.22 -13.75
CA CYS A 446 -9.48 19.41 -15.21
C CYS A 446 -9.87 18.14 -15.96
N TYR A 447 -9.35 16.98 -15.53
CA TYR A 447 -9.47 15.75 -16.30
C TYR A 447 -10.59 14.81 -15.82
N ILE A 448 -10.79 14.69 -14.50
CA ILE A 448 -11.66 13.67 -13.91
C ILE A 448 -13.01 14.27 -13.49
N THR A 449 -13.00 15.42 -12.81
CA THR A 449 -14.24 16.07 -12.32
C THR A 449 -15.28 16.31 -13.44
N PRO A 450 -14.93 16.75 -14.66
CA PRO A 450 -15.91 16.96 -15.72
C PRO A 450 -16.59 15.67 -16.15
N LEU A 451 -15.85 14.56 -16.22
CA LEU A 451 -16.40 13.23 -16.56
C LEU A 451 -17.43 12.78 -15.51
N LEU A 452 -17.12 12.97 -14.22
CA LEU A 452 -18.03 12.63 -13.13
C LEU A 452 -19.28 13.54 -13.09
N LYS A 453 -19.11 14.85 -13.33
CA LYS A 453 -20.23 15.81 -13.40
C LYS A 453 -21.15 15.55 -14.60
N GLN A 454 -20.57 15.19 -15.75
CA GLN A 454 -21.32 14.81 -16.94
C GLN A 454 -22.13 13.53 -16.68
N LEU A 455 -21.53 12.50 -16.10
CA LEU A 455 -22.24 11.28 -15.72
C LEU A 455 -23.37 11.55 -14.73
N ALA A 456 -23.10 12.32 -13.66
CA ALA A 456 -24.11 12.68 -12.67
C ALA A 456 -25.27 13.50 -13.26
N SER A 457 -25.02 14.25 -14.33
CA SER A 457 -26.04 15.02 -15.05
C SER A 457 -26.85 14.13 -16.01
N ALA A 458 -26.20 13.16 -16.67
CA ALA A 458 -26.86 12.19 -17.56
C ALA A 458 -27.72 11.18 -16.78
N VAL A 459 -27.27 10.78 -15.60
CA VAL A 459 -27.97 9.82 -14.71
C VAL A 459 -28.11 10.43 -13.31
N PRO A 460 -29.12 11.27 -13.05
CA PRO A 460 -29.27 11.95 -11.76
C PRO A 460 -29.43 11.03 -10.54
N SER A 461 -29.85 9.77 -10.78
CA SER A 461 -30.11 8.74 -9.76
C SER A 461 -28.91 7.84 -9.44
N ILE A 462 -27.78 7.97 -10.15
CA ILE A 462 -26.59 7.14 -9.94
C ILE A 462 -25.92 7.42 -8.59
N CYS A 463 -25.39 6.38 -7.95
CA CYS A 463 -24.47 6.49 -6.83
C CYS A 463 -23.02 6.22 -7.27
N ILE A 464 -22.16 7.24 -7.24
CA ILE A 464 -20.74 7.11 -7.60
C ILE A 464 -19.90 7.07 -6.32
N PHE A 465 -19.08 6.04 -6.13
CA PHE A 465 -18.19 5.88 -4.98
C PHE A 465 -16.74 6.04 -5.40
N LEU A 466 -16.00 6.91 -4.72
CA LEU A 466 -14.56 7.10 -4.91
C LEU A 466 -13.82 6.60 -3.67
N ILE A 467 -13.03 5.54 -3.83
CA ILE A 467 -12.19 4.94 -2.80
C ILE A 467 -10.74 5.36 -3.12
N PRO A 468 -10.02 6.05 -2.22
CA PRO A 468 -8.66 6.50 -2.49
C PRO A 468 -7.67 5.32 -2.50
N SER A 469 -6.49 5.58 -3.07
CA SER A 469 -5.30 4.75 -2.95
C SER A 469 -4.18 5.55 -2.29
N VAL A 470 -3.25 4.88 -1.62
CA VAL A 470 -2.00 5.51 -1.15
C VAL A 470 -1.13 6.03 -2.31
N ARG A 471 -1.43 5.58 -3.54
CA ARG A 471 -0.85 6.08 -4.79
C ARG A 471 -1.53 7.33 -5.35
N ASP A 472 -2.62 7.83 -4.74
CA ASP A 472 -3.29 9.04 -5.20
C ASP A 472 -2.50 10.31 -4.84
N ALA A 473 -2.00 10.99 -5.88
CA ALA A 473 -1.26 12.24 -5.74
C ALA A 473 -2.12 13.39 -5.16
N ILE A 474 -3.45 13.26 -5.24
CA ILE A 474 -4.43 14.20 -4.69
C ILE A 474 -4.69 14.01 -3.19
N SER A 475 -4.25 12.89 -2.61
CA SER A 475 -4.50 12.59 -1.20
C SER A 475 -3.37 13.12 -0.32
N LYS A 476 -3.72 13.82 0.75
CA LYS A 476 -2.78 14.25 1.80
C LYS A 476 -2.59 13.17 2.87
N HIS A 477 -3.47 12.19 2.92
CA HIS A 477 -3.38 11.06 3.84
C HIS A 477 -2.59 9.94 3.16
N VAL A 478 -1.31 9.81 3.50
CA VAL A 478 -0.34 8.98 2.74
C VAL A 478 -0.16 7.55 3.29
N SER A 479 -0.93 7.16 4.30
CA SER A 479 -0.89 5.80 4.86
C SER A 479 -2.21 5.04 4.71
N PHE A 480 -2.11 3.72 4.76
CA PHE A 480 -3.24 2.81 4.95
C PHE A 480 -3.37 2.49 6.44
N PRO A 481 -4.59 2.46 7.03
CA PRO A 481 -5.89 2.82 6.43
C PRO A 481 -6.04 4.32 6.10
N GLN A 482 -6.62 4.65 4.96
CA GLN A 482 -6.59 5.99 4.37
C GLN A 482 -7.91 6.76 4.51
N GLU A 483 -7.83 8.04 4.90
CA GLU A 483 -8.99 8.95 4.92
C GLU A 483 -9.62 9.15 3.52
N GLN A 484 -10.92 9.43 3.49
CA GLN A 484 -11.65 9.79 2.27
C GLN A 484 -11.09 11.04 1.57
N LEU A 485 -11.21 11.08 0.24
CA LEU A 485 -10.78 12.25 -0.54
C LEU A 485 -11.58 13.53 -0.19
N PRO A 486 -10.92 14.70 -0.09
CA PRO A 486 -11.57 15.97 0.24
C PRO A 486 -12.35 16.51 -0.96
N LYS A 487 -13.67 16.27 -1.00
CA LYS A 487 -14.55 16.70 -2.11
C LYS A 487 -14.45 18.18 -2.48
N LYS A 488 -14.17 19.04 -1.51
CA LYS A 488 -14.06 20.48 -1.74
C LYS A 488 -12.85 20.82 -2.61
N ASP A 489 -11.73 20.15 -2.36
CA ASP A 489 -10.49 20.30 -3.13
C ASP A 489 -10.59 19.69 -4.53
N LEU A 490 -11.59 18.82 -4.77
CA LEU A 490 -11.83 18.17 -6.06
C LEU A 490 -12.98 18.79 -6.87
N ASP A 491 -13.59 19.88 -6.39
CA ASP A 491 -14.79 20.50 -7.00
C ASP A 491 -15.97 19.51 -7.19
N LEU A 492 -16.15 18.63 -6.19
CA LEU A 492 -17.21 17.61 -6.16
C LEU A 492 -18.23 17.86 -5.05
N PHE A 493 -18.10 18.93 -4.26
CA PHE A 493 -18.98 19.22 -3.12
C PHE A 493 -20.46 19.41 -3.53
N GLN A 494 -20.71 19.97 -4.72
CA GLN A 494 -22.06 20.20 -5.24
C GLN A 494 -22.65 18.97 -5.96
N THR A 495 -21.81 17.99 -6.33
CA THR A 495 -22.22 16.78 -7.05
C THR A 495 -22.66 15.71 -6.05
N LYS A 496 -23.96 15.70 -5.70
CA LYS A 496 -24.52 14.83 -4.64
C LYS A 496 -24.39 13.34 -4.92
N GLN A 497 -24.37 12.95 -6.21
CA GLN A 497 -24.23 11.58 -6.69
C GLN A 497 -22.86 10.98 -6.34
N VAL A 498 -21.82 11.82 -6.27
CA VAL A 498 -20.46 11.39 -5.97
C VAL A 498 -20.27 11.34 -4.46
N ARG A 499 -19.75 10.23 -3.94
CA ARG A 499 -19.45 9.96 -2.54
C ARG A 499 -17.99 9.54 -2.45
N THR A 500 -17.19 10.28 -1.69
CA THR A 500 -15.84 9.86 -1.34
C THR A 500 -15.92 9.07 -0.04
N VAL A 501 -15.21 7.96 0.05
CA VAL A 501 -15.19 7.08 1.21
C VAL A 501 -13.75 6.70 1.55
N PRO A 502 -13.46 6.24 2.78
CA PRO A 502 -12.12 5.82 3.17
C PRO A 502 -11.65 4.54 2.46
N ASN A 503 -10.38 4.18 2.66
CA ASN A 503 -9.78 2.93 2.18
C ASN A 503 -9.08 2.18 3.34
N PRO A 504 -9.52 0.97 3.72
CA PRO A 504 -10.63 0.24 3.16
C PRO A 504 -11.96 0.74 3.73
N VAL A 505 -13.08 0.22 3.24
CA VAL A 505 -14.41 0.55 3.78
C VAL A 505 -15.38 -0.61 3.60
N THR A 506 -16.32 -0.73 4.55
CA THR A 506 -17.48 -1.60 4.42
C THR A 506 -18.77 -0.76 4.37
N LEU A 507 -19.56 -0.92 3.30
CA LEU A 507 -20.82 -0.21 3.09
C LEU A 507 -21.93 -1.20 2.79
N SER A 508 -23.13 -0.97 3.31
CA SER A 508 -24.33 -1.64 2.80
C SER A 508 -24.93 -0.83 1.66
N LEU A 509 -25.06 -1.44 0.48
CA LEU A 509 -25.83 -0.93 -0.64
C LEU A 509 -27.19 -1.64 -0.60
N ASN A 510 -28.20 -0.96 -0.06
CA ASN A 510 -29.44 -1.60 0.39
C ASN A 510 -29.15 -2.67 1.47
N GLU A 511 -29.59 -3.91 1.28
CA GLU A 511 -29.31 -5.02 2.18
C GLU A 511 -27.89 -5.58 1.99
N SER A 512 -27.31 -5.45 0.80
CA SER A 512 -26.08 -6.14 0.43
C SER A 512 -24.84 -5.43 0.98
N VAL A 513 -23.96 -6.17 1.66
CA VAL A 513 -22.75 -5.64 2.30
C VAL A 513 -21.53 -5.75 1.38
N PHE A 514 -20.93 -4.61 1.05
CA PHE A 514 -19.74 -4.49 0.21
C PHE A 514 -18.53 -4.13 1.06
N GLY A 515 -17.50 -4.97 1.02
CA GLY A 515 -16.15 -4.64 1.49
C GLY A 515 -15.29 -4.19 0.31
N MET A 516 -14.61 -3.05 0.43
CA MET A 516 -13.82 -2.46 -0.65
C MET A 516 -12.46 -2.03 -0.13
N CYS A 517 -11.40 -2.43 -0.83
CA CYS A 517 -10.03 -2.05 -0.54
C CYS A 517 -9.31 -1.78 -1.87
N SER A 518 -8.63 -0.64 -2.02
CA SER A 518 -7.89 -0.31 -3.25
C SER A 518 -6.47 -0.87 -3.27
N HIS A 519 -6.00 -1.43 -2.15
CA HIS A 519 -4.64 -1.97 -2.03
C HIS A 519 -4.55 -3.38 -2.62
N ASP A 520 -3.48 -3.66 -3.38
CA ASP A 520 -3.26 -4.95 -4.06
C ASP A 520 -2.74 -6.04 -3.10
N VAL A 521 -3.56 -6.36 -2.10
CA VAL A 521 -3.25 -7.39 -1.10
C VAL A 521 -3.10 -8.79 -1.72
N LEU A 522 -3.82 -9.08 -2.81
CA LEU A 522 -3.78 -10.39 -3.44
C LEU A 522 -2.42 -10.64 -4.12
N TYR A 523 -1.85 -9.62 -4.76
CA TYR A 523 -0.51 -9.73 -5.31
C TYR A 523 0.52 -9.97 -4.21
N GLU A 524 0.44 -9.22 -3.10
CA GLU A 524 1.36 -9.41 -1.96
C GLU A 524 1.25 -10.81 -1.36
N LEU A 525 0.04 -11.29 -1.09
CA LEU A 525 -0.18 -12.65 -0.58
C LEU A 525 0.38 -13.69 -1.54
N ARG A 526 0.25 -13.50 -2.86
CA ARG A 526 0.87 -14.40 -3.85
C ARG A 526 2.40 -14.37 -3.77
N GLN A 527 2.99 -13.20 -3.55
CA GLN A 527 4.44 -13.08 -3.47
C GLN A 527 4.99 -13.69 -2.20
N GLU A 528 4.28 -13.59 -1.08
CA GLU A 528 4.80 -13.97 0.23
C GLU A 528 4.25 -15.30 0.76
N GLU A 529 3.28 -15.93 0.09
CA GLU A 529 2.77 -17.25 0.54
C GLU A 529 3.86 -18.33 0.51
N VAL A 530 3.78 -19.19 1.53
CA VAL A 530 4.60 -20.37 1.73
C VAL A 530 3.72 -21.59 1.55
N LEU A 531 4.09 -22.39 0.56
CA LEU A 531 3.44 -23.65 0.26
C LEU A 531 4.40 -24.80 0.53
N GLY A 532 3.95 -25.81 1.27
CA GLY A 532 4.62 -27.09 1.44
C GLY A 532 3.66 -28.23 1.12
N GLY A 533 4.13 -29.20 0.34
CA GLY A 533 3.26 -30.26 -0.19
C GLY A 533 2.25 -29.74 -1.23
N LYS A 534 1.21 -30.54 -1.50
CA LYS A 534 0.13 -30.14 -2.41
C LYS A 534 -0.91 -29.33 -1.63
N PRO A 535 -1.27 -28.10 -2.06
CA PRO A 535 -2.27 -27.30 -1.36
C PRO A 535 -3.59 -28.04 -1.21
N SER A 536 -4.18 -27.97 -0.01
CA SER A 536 -5.50 -28.50 0.31
C SER A 536 -6.59 -27.62 -0.33
N GLU A 537 -6.95 -27.98 -1.56
CA GLU A 537 -8.12 -27.49 -2.31
C GLU A 537 -8.18 -26.00 -2.71
N GLY A 538 -8.64 -25.77 -3.94
CA GLY A 538 -8.83 -24.44 -4.53
C GLY A 538 -7.64 -23.97 -5.37
N GLY A 539 -7.94 -23.21 -6.42
CA GLY A 539 -6.92 -22.53 -7.21
C GLY A 539 -6.26 -21.40 -6.40
N LEU A 540 -5.10 -20.92 -6.85
CA LEU A 540 -4.36 -19.80 -6.24
C LEU A 540 -5.30 -18.66 -5.82
N LEU A 541 -6.11 -18.16 -6.75
CA LEU A 541 -7.00 -17.02 -6.50
C LEU A 541 -8.04 -17.28 -5.40
N THR A 542 -8.60 -18.50 -5.35
CA THR A 542 -9.51 -18.91 -4.27
C THR A 542 -8.81 -18.90 -2.91
N ARG A 543 -7.58 -19.43 -2.86
CA ARG A 543 -6.80 -19.50 -1.62
C ARG A 543 -6.43 -18.10 -1.10
N LEU A 544 -5.94 -17.22 -1.97
CA LEU A 544 -5.60 -15.85 -1.60
C LEU A 544 -6.81 -15.10 -1.03
N SER A 545 -7.97 -15.25 -1.66
CA SER A 545 -9.22 -14.67 -1.15
C SER A 545 -9.65 -15.28 0.19
N ARG A 546 -9.48 -16.60 0.36
CA ARG A 546 -9.81 -17.28 1.62
C ARG A 546 -8.98 -16.74 2.78
N TYR A 547 -7.69 -16.44 2.58
CA TYR A 547 -6.85 -15.84 3.63
C TYR A 547 -7.43 -14.54 4.18
N LEU A 548 -7.97 -13.66 3.32
CA LEU A 548 -8.62 -12.43 3.77
C LEU A 548 -9.84 -12.75 4.64
N ILE A 549 -10.67 -13.70 4.21
CA ILE A 549 -11.91 -14.12 4.89
C ILE A 549 -11.62 -14.75 6.26
N GLU A 550 -10.66 -15.65 6.34
CA GLU A 550 -10.26 -16.32 7.58
C GLU A 550 -9.62 -15.37 8.57
N GLN A 551 -8.77 -14.45 8.10
CA GLN A 551 -8.10 -13.46 8.94
C GLN A 551 -8.97 -12.24 9.25
N ARG A 552 -10.19 -12.18 8.69
CA ARG A 552 -11.18 -11.13 8.95
C ARG A 552 -10.65 -9.71 8.69
N HIS A 553 -9.76 -9.55 7.71
CA HIS A 553 -9.01 -8.32 7.49
C HIS A 553 -8.80 -8.04 6.00
N PHE A 554 -8.84 -6.77 5.61
CA PHE A 554 -8.56 -6.35 4.23
C PHE A 554 -7.08 -6.49 3.82
N LEU A 555 -6.17 -6.47 4.80
CA LEU A 555 -4.71 -6.51 4.62
C LEU A 555 -4.02 -7.28 5.77
N PRO A 556 -4.12 -8.63 5.83
CA PRO A 556 -3.59 -9.42 6.96
C PRO A 556 -2.08 -9.66 6.89
N ILE A 557 -1.43 -9.32 5.78
CA ILE A 557 0.00 -9.55 5.57
C ILE A 557 0.83 -8.58 6.41
N PHE A 558 1.81 -9.13 7.15
CA PHE A 558 2.68 -8.33 8.01
C PHE A 558 4.05 -9.01 8.25
N PRO A 559 5.17 -8.32 7.99
CA PRO A 559 5.29 -7.05 7.27
C PRO A 559 4.75 -7.14 5.84
N THR A 560 4.40 -6.01 5.24
CA THR A 560 3.97 -5.96 3.83
C THR A 560 5.16 -6.22 2.90
N THR A 561 4.87 -6.67 1.68
CA THR A 561 5.86 -7.01 0.66
C THR A 561 6.83 -5.86 0.43
N ALA A 562 8.13 -6.16 0.37
CA ALA A 562 9.14 -5.16 0.10
C ALA A 562 8.89 -4.45 -1.25
N ARG A 563 9.10 -3.12 -1.29
CA ARG A 563 8.80 -2.27 -2.46
C ARG A 563 9.47 -2.75 -3.77
N GLY A 564 10.65 -3.38 -3.67
CA GLY A 564 11.37 -3.94 -4.82
C GLY A 564 10.74 -5.22 -5.42
N ASN A 565 9.88 -5.92 -4.66
CA ASN A 565 9.19 -7.14 -5.08
C ASN A 565 7.78 -6.86 -5.61
N LEU A 566 7.30 -5.63 -5.45
CA LEU A 566 6.03 -5.16 -6.01
C LEU A 566 6.15 -4.93 -7.53
N PRO A 567 5.03 -4.86 -8.26
CA PRO A 567 5.05 -4.57 -9.69
C PRO A 567 5.80 -3.27 -9.98
N LYS A 568 6.59 -3.25 -11.07
CA LYS A 568 7.41 -2.09 -11.43
C LYS A 568 6.55 -0.83 -11.66
N SER A 569 6.97 0.26 -11.04
CA SER A 569 6.40 1.60 -11.24
C SER A 569 6.46 2.04 -12.70
N GLY A 570 5.58 2.97 -13.09
CA GLY A 570 5.65 3.72 -14.34
C GLY A 570 7.03 4.36 -14.58
N VAL A 571 7.62 4.82 -13.48
CA VAL A 571 8.86 5.61 -13.45
C VAL A 571 10.09 4.73 -13.66
N GLU A 572 10.96 5.13 -14.58
CA GLU A 572 12.22 4.43 -14.86
C GLU A 572 13.14 4.45 -13.62
N GLY A 573 13.57 3.27 -13.17
CA GLY A 573 14.35 3.11 -11.94
C GLY A 573 13.56 3.38 -10.64
N GLY A 574 12.26 3.68 -10.72
CA GLY A 574 11.41 3.97 -9.56
C GLY A 574 11.00 2.73 -8.77
N LEU A 575 10.92 2.87 -7.45
CA LEU A 575 10.35 1.86 -6.55
C LEU A 575 8.83 2.08 -6.41
N ALA A 576 8.04 1.01 -6.48
CA ALA A 576 6.60 1.06 -6.20
C ALA A 576 6.34 1.66 -4.81
N THR A 577 5.22 2.36 -4.61
CA THR A 577 4.86 3.09 -3.39
C THR A 577 4.80 2.15 -2.17
N GLY A 578 4.25 0.95 -2.36
CA GLY A 578 4.01 -0.01 -1.30
C GLY A 578 2.72 0.26 -0.52
N ALA A 579 2.49 -0.51 0.54
CA ALA A 579 1.26 -0.45 1.32
C ALA A 579 1.14 0.76 2.24
N MET A 580 2.27 1.38 2.61
CA MET A 580 2.33 2.55 3.50
C MET A 580 1.54 2.33 4.80
N LEU A 581 1.74 1.19 5.47
CA LEU A 581 0.94 0.75 6.60
C LEU A 581 1.17 1.62 7.85
N ASP A 582 0.09 2.11 8.46
CA ASP A 582 0.08 2.68 9.80
C ASP A 582 -0.49 1.65 10.79
N ILE A 583 0.41 1.01 11.52
CA ILE A 583 0.08 -0.14 12.36
C ILE A 583 -0.82 0.26 13.53
N SER A 584 -0.67 1.48 14.06
CA SER A 584 -1.50 1.98 15.17
C SER A 584 -2.99 2.01 14.82
N TYR A 585 -3.32 2.08 13.52
CA TYR A 585 -4.69 2.15 13.01
C TYR A 585 -5.11 0.90 12.22
N LEU A 586 -4.31 -0.17 12.23
CA LEU A 586 -4.54 -1.38 11.45
C LEU A 586 -5.95 -1.96 11.66
N LYS A 587 -6.47 -1.89 12.89
CA LYS A 587 -7.83 -2.36 13.24
C LYS A 587 -8.97 -1.73 12.44
N LEU A 588 -8.76 -0.59 11.79
CA LEU A 588 -9.77 -0.01 10.89
C LEU A 588 -9.97 -0.86 9.62
N GLY A 589 -9.07 -1.80 9.33
CA GLY A 589 -9.17 -2.80 8.26
C GLY A 589 -9.83 -4.12 8.67
N GLU A 590 -10.28 -4.26 9.92
CA GLU A 590 -10.94 -5.49 10.42
C GLU A 590 -12.45 -5.52 10.10
N TRP A 591 -12.97 -6.73 9.87
CA TRP A 591 -14.42 -6.98 9.86
C TRP A 591 -14.87 -7.49 11.23
N TRP A 592 -15.88 -6.85 11.81
CA TRP A 592 -16.24 -7.12 13.20
C TRP A 592 -17.44 -8.07 13.35
N ASN A 593 -18.50 -7.84 12.58
CA ASN A 593 -19.80 -8.50 12.83
C ASN A 593 -20.10 -9.65 11.86
N ALA A 594 -19.81 -9.43 10.58
CA ALA A 594 -20.13 -10.37 9.51
C ALA A 594 -19.08 -10.24 8.40
N ARG A 595 -18.89 -11.31 7.64
CA ARG A 595 -18.14 -11.24 6.38
C ARG A 595 -18.97 -10.45 5.35
N PRO A 596 -18.33 -9.67 4.45
CA PRO A 596 -19.05 -8.96 3.41
C PRO A 596 -19.76 -9.95 2.47
N ASP A 597 -20.85 -9.53 1.85
CA ASP A 597 -21.48 -10.28 0.76
C ASP A 597 -20.64 -10.21 -0.51
N VAL A 598 -20.07 -9.02 -0.78
CA VAL A 598 -19.21 -8.74 -1.93
C VAL A 598 -17.89 -8.16 -1.44
N LEU A 599 -16.77 -8.74 -1.86
CA LEU A 599 -15.42 -8.24 -1.56
C LEU A 599 -14.74 -7.76 -2.84
N ILE A 600 -14.55 -6.45 -2.95
CA ILE A 600 -13.85 -5.81 -4.07
C ILE A 600 -12.38 -5.63 -3.65
N THR A 601 -11.51 -6.37 -4.31
CA THR A 601 -10.05 -6.38 -4.06
C THR A 601 -9.34 -6.36 -5.42
N PRO A 602 -9.14 -5.16 -5.99
CA PRO A 602 -8.43 -5.01 -7.26
C PRO A 602 -6.99 -5.50 -7.13
N SER A 603 -6.51 -6.11 -8.21
CA SER A 603 -5.17 -6.65 -8.28
C SER A 603 -4.64 -6.66 -9.72
N ILE A 604 -3.32 -6.55 -9.87
CA ILE A 604 -2.64 -6.80 -11.15
C ILE A 604 -2.68 -8.28 -11.56
N LEU A 605 -3.03 -9.18 -10.64
CA LEU A 605 -3.34 -10.57 -10.99
C LEU A 605 -4.44 -10.63 -12.05
N PRO A 606 -4.54 -11.74 -12.83
CA PRO A 606 -5.61 -11.89 -13.79
C PRO A 606 -6.97 -11.54 -13.17
N PRO A 607 -7.77 -10.65 -13.82
CA PRO A 607 -9.09 -10.29 -13.33
C PRO A 607 -9.94 -11.54 -13.12
N PHE A 608 -10.73 -11.58 -12.04
CA PHE A 608 -11.53 -12.75 -11.71
C PHE A 608 -12.78 -12.43 -10.89
N VAL A 609 -13.72 -13.37 -10.88
CA VAL A 609 -14.83 -13.39 -9.94
C VAL A 609 -15.02 -14.78 -9.34
N LYS A 610 -15.03 -14.89 -8.00
CA LYS A 610 -15.16 -16.18 -7.31
C LYS A 610 -16.05 -16.10 -6.10
N VAL A 611 -16.79 -17.17 -5.83
CA VAL A 611 -17.46 -17.36 -4.55
C VAL A 611 -16.53 -18.14 -3.64
N VAL A 612 -16.12 -17.52 -2.54
CA VAL A 612 -15.20 -18.11 -1.56
C VAL A 612 -15.85 -17.98 -0.20
N GLU A 613 -16.10 -19.12 0.46
CA GLU A 613 -16.80 -19.15 1.75
C GLU A 613 -18.10 -18.32 1.77
N GLY A 614 -18.90 -18.34 0.70
CA GLY A 614 -20.14 -17.56 0.61
C GLY A 614 -19.96 -16.05 0.44
N VAL A 615 -18.75 -15.58 0.11
CA VAL A 615 -18.44 -14.19 -0.27
C VAL A 615 -18.20 -14.12 -1.77
N LEU A 616 -18.82 -13.16 -2.47
CA LEU A 616 -18.55 -12.88 -3.87
C LEU A 616 -17.32 -11.97 -4.00
N VAL A 617 -16.17 -12.55 -4.33
CA VAL A 617 -14.90 -11.84 -4.44
C VAL A 617 -14.68 -11.40 -5.89
N ILE A 618 -14.44 -10.10 -6.08
CA ILE A 618 -14.30 -9.46 -7.39
C ILE A 618 -12.94 -8.76 -7.46
N ASN A 619 -12.10 -9.23 -8.37
CA ASN A 619 -10.95 -8.48 -8.89
C ASN A 619 -11.32 -7.96 -10.28
N PRO A 620 -11.68 -6.67 -10.45
CA PRO A 620 -12.01 -6.11 -11.77
C PRO A 620 -10.78 -5.99 -12.69
N GLY A 621 -9.56 -6.15 -12.16
CA GLY A 621 -8.33 -5.70 -12.79
C GLY A 621 -8.16 -4.19 -12.73
N THR A 622 -7.12 -3.68 -13.39
CA THR A 622 -6.94 -2.24 -13.62
C THR A 622 -7.66 -1.83 -14.90
N LEU A 623 -8.26 -0.63 -14.93
CA LEU A 623 -8.99 -0.12 -16.08
C LEU A 623 -8.05 0.26 -17.22
N SER A 624 -6.90 0.82 -16.88
CA SER A 624 -5.77 1.00 -17.78
C SER A 624 -4.61 0.09 -17.36
N LYS A 625 -3.95 -0.52 -18.34
CA LYS A 625 -2.63 -1.11 -18.15
C LYS A 625 -1.66 -0.18 -18.85
N ARG A 626 -0.57 0.20 -18.20
CA ARG A 626 0.53 1.04 -18.73
C ARG A 626 0.55 1.30 -20.25
N LYS A 627 0.66 0.24 -21.07
CA LYS A 627 0.67 0.30 -22.56
C LYS A 627 -0.46 -0.49 -23.25
N ALA A 628 -1.52 -0.84 -22.53
CA ALA A 628 -2.60 -1.71 -23.02
C ALA A 628 -3.94 -1.42 -22.33
N THR A 629 -5.03 -1.88 -22.94
CA THR A 629 -6.36 -1.75 -22.35
C THR A 629 -6.55 -2.69 -21.17
N GLY A 630 -7.21 -2.20 -20.13
CA GLY A 630 -7.52 -2.96 -18.94
C GLY A 630 -8.92 -3.59 -18.97
N SER A 631 -9.53 -3.69 -17.80
CA SER A 631 -10.87 -4.26 -17.60
C SER A 631 -11.62 -3.58 -16.45
N TYR A 632 -12.92 -3.82 -16.40
CA TYR A 632 -13.82 -3.49 -15.30
C TYR A 632 -14.75 -4.67 -15.03
N ALA A 633 -15.48 -4.65 -13.92
CA ALA A 633 -16.53 -5.62 -13.65
C ALA A 633 -17.91 -4.94 -13.71
N GLN A 634 -18.88 -5.63 -14.31
CA GLN A 634 -20.27 -5.25 -14.31
C GLN A 634 -21.06 -6.29 -13.52
N MET A 635 -21.68 -5.86 -12.44
CA MET A 635 -22.50 -6.69 -11.57
C MET A 635 -23.98 -6.36 -11.72
N THR A 636 -24.76 -7.39 -11.99
CA THR A 636 -26.22 -7.36 -11.94
C THR A 636 -26.68 -8.03 -10.67
N LEU A 637 -27.30 -7.28 -9.76
CA LEU A 637 -27.79 -7.81 -8.49
C LEU A 637 -29.32 -7.93 -8.53
N HIS A 638 -29.82 -9.16 -8.63
CA HIS A 638 -31.26 -9.47 -8.61
C HIS A 638 -31.85 -9.30 -7.21
N PRO A 639 -33.16 -9.00 -7.07
CA PRO A 639 -33.79 -8.82 -5.76
C PRO A 639 -33.68 -10.09 -4.90
N ARG A 640 -33.71 -9.91 -3.57
CA ARG A 640 -33.76 -11.04 -2.64
C ARG A 640 -35.21 -11.47 -2.43
N THR A 641 -35.63 -12.53 -3.11
CA THR A 641 -36.94 -13.16 -2.92
C THR A 641 -36.91 -14.07 -1.70
N LEU A 642 -37.84 -13.91 -0.76
CA LEU A 642 -37.90 -14.67 0.50
C LEU A 642 -38.92 -15.81 0.38
N THR A 643 -38.59 -16.97 0.94
CA THR A 643 -39.54 -18.08 1.12
C THR A 643 -40.45 -17.84 2.33
N GLU A 644 -41.58 -18.55 2.43
CA GLU A 644 -42.49 -18.45 3.59
C GLU A 644 -41.77 -18.78 4.91
N GLU A 645 -40.83 -19.73 4.90
CA GLU A 645 -40.00 -20.06 6.07
C GLU A 645 -39.07 -18.89 6.44
N GLU A 646 -38.41 -18.30 5.45
CA GLU A 646 -37.50 -17.16 5.63
C GLU A 646 -38.23 -15.88 6.06
N MET A 647 -39.53 -15.75 5.81
CA MET A 647 -40.32 -14.63 6.32
C MET A 647 -40.57 -14.70 7.83
N ASN A 648 -40.50 -15.90 8.42
CA ASN A 648 -40.82 -16.13 9.83
C ASN A 648 -39.57 -16.15 10.75
N VAL A 649 -38.37 -15.95 10.21
CA VAL A 649 -37.13 -15.89 11.00
C VAL A 649 -36.72 -14.45 11.35
N LYS A 650 -35.93 -14.29 12.41
CA LYS A 650 -35.46 -12.96 12.86
C LYS A 650 -34.52 -12.27 11.86
N GLN A 651 -33.70 -13.06 11.17
CA GLN A 651 -32.65 -12.60 10.27
C GLN A 651 -32.53 -13.61 9.14
N VAL A 652 -32.39 -13.13 7.92
CA VAL A 652 -32.18 -13.97 6.74
C VAL A 652 -30.93 -13.51 6.00
N GLY A 653 -30.11 -14.48 5.59
CA GLY A 653 -28.91 -14.21 4.80
C GLY A 653 -29.24 -13.61 3.44
N HIS A 654 -28.42 -12.65 3.00
CA HIS A 654 -28.68 -11.92 1.75
C HIS A 654 -28.48 -12.77 0.50
N LYS A 655 -27.67 -13.84 0.58
CA LYS A 655 -27.37 -14.79 -0.52
C LYS A 655 -26.99 -14.09 -1.82
N VAL A 656 -26.17 -13.03 -1.74
CA VAL A 656 -25.81 -12.21 -2.91
C VAL A 656 -25.14 -13.06 -3.99
N TYR A 657 -24.26 -13.98 -3.61
CA TYR A 657 -23.54 -14.85 -4.54
C TYR A 657 -24.46 -15.77 -5.38
N ASP A 658 -25.69 -16.03 -4.94
CA ASP A 658 -26.67 -16.84 -5.70
C ASP A 658 -27.48 -16.00 -6.70
N ARG A 659 -27.61 -14.70 -6.46
CA ARG A 659 -28.48 -13.77 -7.20
C ARG A 659 -27.74 -12.63 -7.89
N ALA A 660 -26.41 -12.63 -7.83
CA ALA A 660 -25.57 -11.67 -8.53
C ALA A 660 -24.93 -12.34 -9.75
N ARG A 661 -25.15 -11.77 -10.93
CA ARG A 661 -24.33 -12.06 -12.10
C ARG A 661 -23.21 -11.03 -12.18
N VAL A 662 -21.99 -11.48 -12.42
CA VAL A 662 -20.84 -10.59 -12.60
C VAL A 662 -20.12 -10.98 -13.87
N ASP A 663 -19.95 -10.01 -14.75
CA ASP A 663 -19.16 -10.11 -15.97
C ASP A 663 -17.92 -9.21 -15.82
N VAL A 664 -16.73 -9.77 -16.01
CA VAL A 664 -15.48 -9.00 -16.09
C VAL A 664 -15.20 -8.71 -17.55
N ILE A 665 -15.10 -7.44 -17.93
CA ILE A 665 -15.18 -6.99 -19.32
C ILE A 665 -13.97 -6.11 -19.65
N ARG A 666 -13.39 -6.29 -20.83
CA ARG A 666 -12.38 -5.38 -21.38
C ARG A 666 -12.99 -4.02 -21.73
N ILE A 667 -12.34 -2.95 -21.31
CA ILE A 667 -12.77 -1.57 -21.61
C ILE A 667 -12.46 -1.17 -23.05
#